data_AF-A0A537VU68-F1
#
_entry.id   AF-A0A537VU68-F1
#
_cell.length_a   1.000
_cell.length_b   1.000
_cell.length_c   1.000
_cell.angle_alpha   90.00
_cell.angle_beta   90.00
_cell.angle_gamma   90.00
#
_symmetry.space_group_name_H-M   'P 1'
#
loop_
_entity.id
_entity.type
_entity.pdbx_description
1 polymer ?
#
loop_
_entity_poly.entity_id
_entity_poly.type
_entity_poly.pdbx_seq_one_letter_code
_entity_poly.pdbx_strand_id
1 'polypeptide(L)'
;MPDIRERLDVFNHLEPPDLWAQAQRREPRPSVDDGSPRSRRIGIALLALAVAAAGIGLAVRAFNPSPSVVPISPTARNGKIVFVRGASGHHAQLWITDPDGTSARPLLEPRGEAGFVAGTAGFPSWSPDGTQLVFAYARSGGRGSSLWLVRADGSAWRRLTSCEQPACLQDSEPAWSPDGTKIAFVRNEDIYVMNADGSGVQQLTSATTPLGVGQPSWSPDGRQIAFIVARVEPYNLPGIGVMNADGTNIRQLTNCLPDCTDSQPAWSPDGTQIEFVRGMSSSPIGHDDVWMMNADGTDARPITSCVAIAGCVAAGGPAWSPDGRQIAFTVEGHDSVRQLFRMNADGSGVHPLVAKTSDVCCIAWQPIAMGAPPTSNLPVALRATQLSVPSVFGVATTAEDVWLASYGHVLRVDRTDKPIASIPVLGLDDQDSIAASDSVWVTVAYRDEVIEIDPSSNAIMATIPVPGHPVQIAADQTGVWVISATKGTGLLLRIDPMTQTVTLRVPLFGIPRLGLAVGEGSVWVDDGGNLLRVTSDGTRTTLLGAGGDPMAIGGGSVWEGNSSGVIRLDPVSGDVLARIPTALPPIGLAFADSSLWVLTDTGSTSETIYLPDPKHPSTVLRIDAVTNRVDAGPLAVGTKPAWIAASGADAWVANFNETRLLKIEQSGAQ
;
A
#
# COMPACT_ATOMS: atom_id res chain seq x y z
N MET A 1 33.83 -27.66 -64.31
CA MET A 1 32.38 -27.56 -64.62
C MET A 1 32.25 -26.69 -65.86
N PRO A 2 31.44 -27.08 -66.87
CA PRO A 2 31.53 -26.52 -68.22
C PRO A 2 31.19 -25.02 -68.28
N ASP A 3 31.96 -24.33 -69.11
CA ASP A 3 32.03 -22.89 -69.29
C ASP A 3 30.77 -22.33 -69.98
N ILE A 4 30.34 -21.16 -69.52
CA ILE A 4 29.09 -20.46 -69.83
C ILE A 4 28.95 -20.07 -71.32
N ARG A 5 30.03 -20.28 -72.09
CA ARG A 5 30.15 -19.97 -73.52
C ARG A 5 29.30 -20.87 -74.43
N GLU A 6 29.01 -22.11 -74.07
CA GLU A 6 28.14 -22.99 -74.90
C GLU A 6 26.64 -22.67 -74.79
N ARG A 7 26.20 -21.91 -73.78
CA ARG A 7 24.78 -21.53 -73.62
C ARG A 7 24.40 -20.21 -74.30
N LEU A 8 25.37 -19.44 -74.78
CA LEU A 8 25.14 -18.12 -75.37
C LEU A 8 25.04 -18.12 -76.91
N ASP A 9 25.36 -19.22 -77.59
CA ASP A 9 25.27 -19.31 -79.05
C ASP A 9 23.84 -19.47 -79.60
N VAL A 10 22.86 -19.80 -78.74
CA VAL A 10 21.45 -19.94 -79.15
C VAL A 10 20.78 -18.58 -79.42
N PHE A 11 21.30 -17.49 -78.86
CA PHE A 11 20.70 -16.15 -79.02
C PHE A 11 21.14 -15.42 -80.30
N ASN A 12 22.13 -15.94 -81.04
CA ASN A 12 22.64 -15.30 -82.25
C ASN A 12 21.89 -15.69 -83.54
N HIS A 13 20.85 -16.54 -83.47
CA HIS A 13 20.15 -17.09 -84.64
C HIS A 13 18.62 -16.90 -84.62
N LEU A 14 18.09 -15.98 -83.81
CA LEU A 14 16.66 -15.66 -83.79
C LEU A 14 16.44 -14.22 -84.26
N GLU A 15 15.99 -14.08 -85.51
CA GLU A 15 15.44 -12.81 -86.01
C GLU A 15 14.13 -12.48 -85.29
N PRO A 16 13.94 -11.24 -84.80
CA PRO A 16 12.71 -10.85 -84.10
C PRO A 16 11.54 -10.74 -85.09
N PRO A 17 10.37 -11.34 -84.82
CA PRO A 17 9.20 -11.14 -85.67
C PRO A 17 8.73 -9.68 -85.62
N ASP A 18 8.49 -9.13 -86.80
CA ASP A 18 8.10 -7.74 -87.06
C ASP A 18 6.66 -7.46 -86.57
N LEU A 19 6.51 -7.27 -85.26
CA LEU A 19 5.24 -7.00 -84.59
C LEU A 19 4.61 -5.66 -85.02
N TRP A 20 5.37 -4.77 -85.66
CA TRP A 20 4.90 -3.47 -86.14
C TRP A 20 3.99 -3.57 -87.38
N ALA A 21 4.21 -4.56 -88.25
CA ALA A 21 3.37 -4.80 -89.42
C ALA A 21 1.98 -5.39 -89.09
N GLN A 22 1.81 -5.98 -87.91
CA GLN A 22 0.53 -6.53 -87.44
C GLN A 22 -0.33 -5.51 -86.67
N ALA A 23 0.28 -4.44 -86.15
CA ALA A 23 -0.44 -3.36 -85.47
C ALA A 23 -1.21 -2.43 -86.43
N GLN A 24 -0.79 -2.35 -87.71
CA GLN A 24 -1.39 -1.47 -88.72
C GLN A 24 -2.61 -2.06 -89.46
N ARG A 25 -2.96 -3.35 -89.23
CA ARG A 25 -4.04 -4.05 -89.95
C ARG A 25 -5.29 -4.37 -89.11
N ARG A 26 -5.49 -3.69 -87.98
CA ARG A 26 -6.75 -3.82 -87.22
C ARG A 26 -7.64 -2.61 -87.47
N GLU A 27 -8.74 -2.83 -88.18
CA GLU A 27 -9.81 -1.86 -88.34
C GLU A 27 -10.44 -1.52 -86.97
N PRO A 28 -10.89 -0.26 -86.75
CA PRO A 28 -11.58 0.11 -85.52
C PRO A 28 -12.96 -0.56 -85.47
N ARG A 29 -13.22 -1.32 -84.40
CA ARG A 29 -14.58 -1.78 -84.08
C ARG A 29 -15.49 -0.59 -83.77
N PRO A 30 -16.78 -0.63 -84.14
CA PRO A 30 -17.72 0.42 -83.80
C PRO A 30 -17.82 0.57 -82.28
N SER A 31 -17.88 1.81 -81.80
CA SER A 31 -18.10 2.16 -80.40
C SER A 31 -19.44 1.59 -79.93
N VAL A 32 -19.39 0.47 -79.20
CA VAL A 32 -20.49 0.08 -78.33
C VAL A 32 -20.43 1.00 -77.12
N ASP A 33 -21.36 1.94 -77.10
CA ASP A 33 -21.65 2.83 -75.98
C ASP A 33 -22.27 1.97 -74.87
N ASP A 34 -21.42 1.35 -74.03
CA ASP A 34 -21.86 0.73 -72.78
C ASP A 34 -21.57 1.73 -71.65
N GLY A 35 -22.61 2.48 -71.31
CA GLY A 35 -22.63 3.58 -70.36
C GLY A 35 -22.22 3.18 -68.95
N SER A 36 -20.91 3.09 -68.72
CA SER A 36 -20.34 3.18 -67.38
C SER A 36 -19.59 4.53 -67.27
N PRO A 37 -20.10 5.49 -66.48
CA PRO A 37 -19.49 6.81 -66.42
C PRO A 37 -18.06 6.70 -65.89
N ARG A 38 -17.16 7.62 -66.28
CA ARG A 38 -15.79 7.73 -65.74
C ARG A 38 -15.74 7.60 -64.20
N SER A 39 -16.82 7.98 -63.51
CA SER A 39 -17.02 7.78 -62.07
C SER A 39 -17.02 6.32 -61.60
N ARG A 40 -17.40 5.34 -62.44
CA ARG A 40 -17.35 3.90 -62.10
C ARG A 40 -15.94 3.34 -62.18
N ARG A 41 -15.13 3.77 -63.15
CA ARG A 41 -13.70 3.39 -63.23
C ARG A 41 -12.86 4.11 -62.17
N ILE A 42 -13.14 5.38 -61.91
CA ILE A 42 -12.57 6.13 -60.78
C ILE A 42 -13.04 5.50 -59.46
N GLY A 43 -14.31 5.10 -59.36
CA GLY A 43 -14.88 4.42 -58.19
C GLY A 43 -14.25 3.06 -57.93
N ILE A 44 -14.04 2.24 -58.96
CA ILE A 44 -13.34 0.95 -58.83
C ILE A 44 -11.85 1.15 -58.51
N ALA A 45 -11.20 2.16 -59.10
CA ALA A 45 -9.81 2.49 -58.77
C ALA A 45 -9.66 3.01 -57.33
N LEU A 46 -10.57 3.86 -56.88
CA LEU A 46 -10.65 4.35 -55.49
C LEU A 46 -11.00 3.22 -54.52
N LEU A 47 -11.89 2.30 -54.90
CA LEU A 47 -12.22 1.13 -54.09
C LEU A 47 -11.04 0.16 -54.02
N ALA A 48 -10.31 -0.04 -55.11
CA ALA A 48 -9.10 -0.85 -55.13
C ALA A 48 -7.97 -0.18 -54.32
N LEU A 49 -7.83 1.14 -54.37
CA LEU A 49 -6.91 1.91 -53.52
C LEU A 49 -7.34 1.87 -52.04
N ALA A 50 -8.64 1.90 -51.75
CA ALA A 50 -9.17 1.79 -50.40
C ALA A 50 -8.99 0.37 -49.85
N VAL A 51 -9.16 -0.67 -50.67
CA VAL A 51 -8.92 -2.07 -50.30
C VAL A 51 -7.42 -2.34 -50.16
N ALA A 52 -6.57 -1.75 -51.00
CA ALA A 52 -5.12 -1.82 -50.85
C ALA A 52 -4.63 -1.04 -49.62
N ALA A 53 -5.18 0.13 -49.33
CA ALA A 53 -4.89 0.91 -48.12
C ALA A 53 -5.42 0.20 -46.86
N ALA A 54 -6.58 -0.45 -46.92
CA ALA A 54 -7.11 -1.27 -45.84
C ALA A 54 -6.29 -2.56 -45.66
N GLY A 55 -5.82 -3.17 -46.74
CA GLY A 55 -4.93 -4.34 -46.72
C GLY A 55 -3.53 -4.01 -46.18
N ILE A 56 -2.97 -2.85 -46.56
CA ILE A 56 -1.72 -2.33 -45.98
C ILE A 56 -1.95 -1.91 -44.52
N GLY A 57 -3.08 -1.30 -44.18
CA GLY A 57 -3.44 -0.98 -42.79
C GLY A 57 -3.63 -2.22 -41.90
N LEU A 58 -4.18 -3.31 -42.46
CA LEU A 58 -4.32 -4.61 -41.78
C LEU A 58 -2.98 -5.34 -41.68
N ALA A 59 -2.12 -5.27 -42.71
CA ALA A 59 -0.78 -5.85 -42.68
C ALA A 59 0.17 -5.08 -41.75
N VAL A 60 0.07 -3.74 -41.69
CA VAL A 60 0.80 -2.89 -40.73
C VAL A 60 0.31 -3.15 -39.30
N ARG A 61 -0.98 -3.43 -39.08
CA ARG A 61 -1.48 -3.91 -37.77
C ARG A 61 -1.04 -5.33 -37.41
N ALA A 62 -0.78 -6.19 -38.39
CA ALA A 62 -0.34 -7.57 -38.16
C ALA A 62 1.18 -7.69 -37.93
N PHE A 63 1.98 -6.73 -38.43
CA PHE A 63 3.45 -6.75 -38.34
C PHE A 63 4.10 -5.63 -37.51
N ASN A 64 3.34 -4.61 -37.07
CA ASN A 64 3.73 -3.90 -35.84
C ASN A 64 3.17 -4.71 -34.68
N PRO A 65 3.99 -5.41 -33.86
CA PRO A 65 3.59 -5.60 -32.49
C PRO A 65 3.42 -4.19 -31.95
N SER A 66 2.17 -3.73 -31.86
CA SER A 66 1.86 -2.68 -30.90
C SER A 66 2.45 -3.24 -29.62
N PRO A 67 3.46 -2.59 -28.99
CA PRO A 67 3.84 -3.04 -27.66
C PRO A 67 2.53 -3.07 -26.90
N SER A 68 2.18 -4.22 -26.34
CA SER A 68 0.97 -4.38 -25.55
C SER A 68 1.01 -3.28 -24.51
N VAL A 69 0.33 -2.17 -24.79
CA VAL A 69 0.01 -1.17 -23.79
C VAL A 69 -1.06 -1.89 -23.02
N VAL A 70 -0.65 -2.67 -22.03
CA VAL A 70 -1.51 -2.95 -20.91
C VAL A 70 -1.74 -1.57 -20.32
N PRO A 71 -2.93 -0.96 -20.47
CA PRO A 71 -3.25 0.20 -19.67
C PRO A 71 -3.23 -0.35 -18.24
N ILE A 72 -2.28 0.07 -17.43
CA ILE A 72 -2.39 -0.12 -16.00
C ILE A 72 -3.57 0.78 -15.62
N SER A 73 -4.78 0.21 -15.62
CA SER A 73 -5.86 0.75 -14.78
C SER A 73 -5.30 0.86 -13.36
N PRO A 74 -5.72 1.81 -12.53
CA PRO A 74 -5.17 1.98 -11.19
C PRO A 74 -5.38 0.72 -10.35
N THR A 75 -4.44 -0.21 -10.46
CA THR A 75 -4.40 -1.50 -9.78
C THR A 75 -3.74 -1.34 -8.42
N ALA A 76 -3.57 -0.12 -7.91
CA ALA A 76 -3.02 0.13 -6.60
C ALA A 76 -4.10 0.73 -5.69
N ARG A 77 -4.28 0.16 -4.49
CA ARG A 77 -5.05 0.81 -3.41
C ARG A 77 -4.20 1.89 -2.76
N ASN A 78 -4.89 2.82 -2.10
CA ASN A 78 -4.24 3.89 -1.35
C ASN A 78 -3.70 3.32 -0.03
N GLY A 79 -2.37 3.30 0.11
CA GLY A 79 -1.70 3.09 1.39
C GLY A 79 -1.42 4.39 2.10
N LYS A 80 -0.51 4.34 3.08
CA LYS A 80 -0.16 5.48 3.92
C LYS A 80 0.46 6.62 3.10
N ILE A 81 0.34 7.84 3.60
CA ILE A 81 0.98 9.03 3.03
C ILE A 81 2.23 9.32 3.85
N VAL A 82 3.38 9.40 3.17
CA VAL A 82 4.62 9.88 3.77
C VAL A 82 4.83 11.34 3.39
N PHE A 83 5.31 12.14 4.33
CA PHE A 83 5.63 13.55 4.12
C PHE A 83 6.80 13.95 5.01
N VAL A 84 7.46 15.05 4.67
CA VAL A 84 8.52 15.64 5.48
C VAL A 84 7.91 16.68 6.40
N ARG A 85 8.22 16.62 7.70
CA ARG A 85 7.81 17.61 8.70
C ARG A 85 9.03 18.30 9.31
N GLY A 86 8.91 19.61 9.55
CA GLY A 86 10.02 20.48 9.96
C GLY A 86 10.89 20.88 8.77
N ALA A 87 10.30 20.99 7.58
CA ALA A 87 11.02 21.18 6.31
C ALA A 87 11.83 22.49 6.25
N SER A 88 11.43 23.54 6.99
CA SER A 88 12.16 24.80 7.13
C SER A 88 13.19 24.83 8.26
N GLY A 89 13.31 23.75 9.06
CA GLY A 89 14.20 23.66 10.21
C GLY A 89 15.41 22.74 9.98
N HIS A 90 16.37 22.77 10.91
CA HIS A 90 17.58 21.93 10.87
C HIS A 90 17.35 20.42 11.16
N HIS A 91 16.08 20.02 11.34
CA HIS A 91 15.66 18.68 11.75
C HIS A 91 14.41 18.21 10.99
N ALA A 92 14.46 18.22 9.66
CA ALA A 92 13.37 17.67 8.85
C ALA A 92 13.31 16.14 8.97
N GLN A 93 12.14 15.60 9.30
CA GLN A 93 11.91 14.18 9.55
C GLN A 93 10.82 13.63 8.63
N LEU A 94 10.94 12.34 8.27
CA LEU A 94 9.85 11.62 7.61
C LEU A 94 8.75 11.29 8.60
N TRP A 95 7.53 11.66 8.25
CA TRP A 95 6.30 11.36 8.96
C TRP A 95 5.38 10.56 8.08
N ILE A 96 4.55 9.73 8.69
CA ILE A 96 3.59 8.88 8.01
C ILE A 96 2.21 9.05 8.63
N THR A 97 1.17 9.01 7.80
CA THR A 97 -0.23 9.12 8.21
C THR A 97 -1.11 8.22 7.35
N ASP A 98 -2.27 7.84 7.85
CA ASP A 98 -3.27 7.12 7.05
C ASP A 98 -3.88 8.05 5.96
N PRO A 99 -4.50 7.50 4.90
CA PRO A 99 -5.08 8.29 3.80
C PRO A 99 -6.09 9.36 4.22
N ASP A 100 -6.69 9.20 5.41
CA ASP A 100 -7.65 10.12 6.00
C ASP A 100 -7.00 11.15 6.95
N GLY A 101 -5.68 11.09 7.13
CA GLY A 101 -4.93 11.99 8.01
C GLY A 101 -4.84 11.53 9.46
N THR A 102 -5.41 10.36 9.80
CA THR A 102 -5.28 9.77 11.13
C THR A 102 -3.90 9.15 11.34
N SER A 103 -3.57 8.86 12.61
CA SER A 103 -2.33 8.16 13.00
C SER A 103 -1.03 8.83 12.54
N ALA A 104 -1.03 10.16 12.37
CA ALA A 104 0.15 10.92 11.96
C ALA A 104 1.27 10.81 13.01
N ARG A 105 2.36 10.15 12.65
CA ARG A 105 3.51 9.88 13.54
C ARG A 105 4.83 9.96 12.79
N PRO A 106 5.97 10.20 13.48
CA PRO A 106 7.26 10.07 12.82
C PRO A 106 7.43 8.62 12.32
N LEU A 107 7.90 8.47 11.09
CA LEU A 107 8.31 7.16 10.57
C LEU A 107 9.61 6.72 11.26
N LEU A 108 10.41 7.70 11.69
CA LEU A 108 11.74 7.53 12.23
C LEU A 108 11.81 8.15 13.63
N GLU A 109 11.97 7.32 14.66
CA GLU A 109 12.27 7.81 16.01
C GLU A 109 13.79 7.89 16.21
N PRO A 110 14.33 8.97 16.80
CA PRO A 110 15.73 9.03 17.20
C PRO A 110 15.98 7.97 18.30
N ARG A 111 16.45 6.78 17.92
CA ARG A 111 16.95 5.80 18.90
C ARG A 111 18.27 6.31 19.47
N GLY A 112 18.21 6.86 20.67
CA GLY A 112 19.38 7.16 21.49
C GLY A 112 20.20 5.89 21.73
N GLU A 113 21.52 6.07 21.74
CA GLU A 113 22.54 5.05 21.96
C GLU A 113 22.75 4.06 20.79
N ALA A 114 23.58 4.52 19.83
CA ALA A 114 24.14 3.81 18.66
C ALA A 114 23.26 3.71 17.39
N GLY A 115 23.18 4.80 16.61
CA GLY A 115 22.94 4.59 15.16
C GLY A 115 22.61 5.77 14.26
N PHE A 116 21.93 6.82 14.73
CA PHE A 116 21.62 7.97 13.87
C PHE A 116 21.93 9.31 14.54
N VAL A 117 22.93 9.99 13.97
CA VAL A 117 23.24 11.40 14.25
C VAL A 117 22.13 12.24 13.63
N ALA A 118 21.70 13.31 14.32
CA ALA A 118 20.73 14.28 13.82
C ALA A 118 20.97 14.64 12.34
N GLY A 119 19.90 14.78 11.55
CA GLY A 119 19.99 15.05 10.11
C GLY A 119 18.67 15.55 9.53
N THR A 120 18.66 15.77 8.23
CA THR A 120 17.54 16.31 7.45
C THR A 120 17.16 15.32 6.37
N ALA A 121 15.94 14.81 6.41
CA ALA A 121 15.35 13.95 5.38
C ALA A 121 14.48 14.78 4.42
N GLY A 122 14.49 14.42 3.13
CA GLY A 122 13.75 15.12 2.09
C GLY A 122 13.33 14.20 0.94
N PHE A 123 12.28 14.60 0.21
CA PHE A 123 11.84 14.00 -1.06
C PHE A 123 11.70 12.45 -1.01
N PRO A 124 10.81 11.91 -0.17
CA PRO A 124 10.54 10.48 -0.17
C PRO A 124 9.84 10.03 -1.45
N SER A 125 10.16 8.84 -1.95
CA SER A 125 9.44 8.14 -3.01
C SER A 125 9.24 6.69 -2.61
N TRP A 126 8.01 6.20 -2.72
CA TRP A 126 7.69 4.79 -2.50
C TRP A 126 8.18 3.92 -3.65
N SER A 127 8.61 2.69 -3.33
CA SER A 127 8.73 1.63 -4.32
C SER A 127 7.34 1.24 -4.85
N PRO A 128 7.22 0.74 -6.10
CA PRO A 128 5.91 0.44 -6.71
C PRO A 128 5.12 -0.65 -5.99
N ASP A 129 5.81 -1.52 -5.25
CA ASP A 129 5.22 -2.55 -4.40
C ASP A 129 4.81 -2.02 -3.01
N GLY A 130 5.11 -0.76 -2.69
CA GLY A 130 4.80 -0.12 -1.42
C GLY A 130 5.64 -0.60 -0.22
N THR A 131 6.67 -1.42 -0.44
CA THR A 131 7.42 -2.06 0.66
C THR A 131 8.59 -1.21 1.18
N GLN A 132 9.11 -0.29 0.37
CA GLN A 132 10.28 0.51 0.66
C GLN A 132 10.11 1.97 0.25
N LEU A 133 10.93 2.83 0.85
CA LEU A 133 11.05 4.25 0.57
C LEU A 133 12.49 4.56 0.19
N VAL A 134 12.69 5.27 -0.90
CA VAL A 134 13.94 6.00 -1.18
C VAL A 134 13.75 7.47 -0.82
N PHE A 135 14.75 8.09 -0.21
CA PHE A 135 14.69 9.50 0.18
C PHE A 135 16.10 10.10 0.24
N ALA A 136 16.18 11.42 0.15
CA ALA A 136 17.41 12.17 0.36
C ALA A 136 17.66 12.35 1.86
N TYR A 137 18.90 12.13 2.31
CA TYR A 137 19.29 12.33 3.69
C TYR A 137 20.63 13.05 3.80
N ALA A 138 20.64 14.16 4.54
CA ALA A 138 21.84 14.90 4.92
C ALA A 138 22.08 14.74 6.43
N ARG A 139 23.27 14.25 6.80
CA ARG A 139 23.69 14.23 8.21
C ARG A 139 24.01 15.65 8.67
N SER A 140 23.67 16.00 9.91
CA SER A 140 24.06 17.29 10.51
C SER A 140 25.60 17.43 10.51
N GLY A 141 26.08 18.57 10.01
CA GLY A 141 27.52 18.82 9.79
C GLY A 141 28.14 18.08 8.58
N GLY A 142 27.35 17.31 7.83
CA GLY A 142 27.77 16.64 6.59
C GLY A 142 27.95 17.61 5.42
N ARG A 143 28.74 17.21 4.42
CA ARG A 143 29.07 18.02 3.23
C ARG A 143 28.25 17.69 1.98
N GLY A 144 27.04 17.14 2.16
CA GLY A 144 26.14 16.75 1.08
C GLY A 144 25.02 15.81 1.54
N SER A 145 23.98 15.64 0.70
CA SER A 145 22.96 14.58 0.88
C SER A 145 23.26 13.39 0.00
N SER A 146 22.87 12.22 0.48
CA SER A 146 22.88 10.97 -0.29
C SER A 146 21.50 10.34 -0.26
N LEU A 147 21.25 9.39 -1.16
CA LEU A 147 20.00 8.64 -1.17
C LEU A 147 20.10 7.46 -0.21
N TRP A 148 19.02 7.23 0.52
CA TRP A 148 18.87 6.14 1.47
C TRP A 148 17.60 5.38 1.19
N LEU A 149 17.64 4.08 1.49
CA LEU A 149 16.46 3.21 1.50
C LEU A 149 16.07 2.88 2.93
N VAL A 150 14.77 2.83 3.18
CA VAL A 150 14.16 2.34 4.42
C VAL A 150 12.93 1.51 4.06
N ARG A 151 12.59 0.52 4.88
CA ARG A 151 11.31 -0.21 4.74
C ARG A 151 10.12 0.64 5.18
N ALA A 152 8.93 0.26 4.75
CA ALA A 152 7.67 0.92 5.10
C ALA A 152 7.44 1.02 6.63
N ASP A 153 7.98 0.10 7.40
CA ASP A 153 7.92 0.03 8.88
C ASP A 153 8.98 0.92 9.57
N GLY A 154 9.88 1.56 8.81
CA GLY A 154 11.00 2.35 9.33
C GLY A 154 12.29 1.55 9.59
N SER A 155 12.31 0.25 9.30
CA SER A 155 13.45 -0.65 9.53
C SER A 155 14.39 -0.77 8.32
N ALA A 156 15.49 -1.52 8.49
CA ALA A 156 16.44 -1.91 7.44
C ALA A 156 17.00 -0.76 6.57
N TRP A 157 17.51 0.26 7.24
CA TRP A 157 18.15 1.38 6.58
C TRP A 157 19.41 0.97 5.84
N ARG A 158 19.55 1.44 4.60
CA ARG A 158 20.81 1.34 3.88
C ARG A 158 21.06 2.58 3.04
N ARG A 159 22.31 3.04 3.04
CA ARG A 159 22.77 4.10 2.14
C ARG A 159 22.82 3.53 0.73
N LEU A 160 22.15 4.18 -0.22
CA LEU A 160 22.06 3.75 -1.60
C LEU A 160 23.13 4.41 -2.48
N THR A 161 23.41 5.70 -2.23
CA THR A 161 24.47 6.42 -2.92
C THR A 161 25.53 6.96 -1.96
N SER A 162 26.79 7.00 -2.40
CA SER A 162 27.90 7.59 -1.65
C SER A 162 28.33 8.91 -2.29
N CYS A 163 27.44 9.91 -2.25
CA CYS A 163 27.75 11.23 -2.78
C CYS A 163 28.56 12.05 -1.78
N GLU A 164 29.85 12.24 -2.05
CA GLU A 164 30.77 12.99 -1.19
C GLU A 164 31.72 13.87 -2.02
N GLN A 165 32.06 15.03 -1.47
CA GLN A 165 32.99 15.97 -2.08
C GLN A 165 34.38 15.33 -2.28
N PRO A 166 35.06 15.59 -3.42
CA PRO A 166 34.69 16.52 -4.49
C PRO A 166 33.83 15.88 -5.61
N ALA A 167 33.49 14.59 -5.51
CA ALA A 167 32.85 13.85 -6.60
C ALA A 167 31.41 14.33 -6.88
N CYS A 168 30.67 14.70 -5.84
CA CYS A 168 29.39 15.40 -5.97
C CYS A 168 29.04 16.15 -4.68
N LEU A 169 28.18 17.16 -4.80
CA LEU A 169 27.68 18.02 -3.71
C LEU A 169 26.41 17.43 -3.09
N GLN A 170 25.52 16.89 -3.91
CA GLN A 170 24.19 16.48 -3.45
C GLN A 170 23.58 15.42 -4.37
N ASP A 171 23.02 14.35 -3.78
CA ASP A 171 21.99 13.53 -4.42
C ASP A 171 20.63 13.79 -3.73
N SER A 172 19.59 14.09 -4.51
CA SER A 172 18.26 14.45 -4.03
C SER A 172 17.13 14.02 -4.97
N GLU A 173 15.88 14.26 -4.56
CA GLU A 173 14.68 14.10 -5.40
C GLU A 173 14.59 12.75 -6.13
N PRO A 174 14.71 11.62 -5.41
CA PRO A 174 14.63 10.31 -6.03
C PRO A 174 13.18 9.99 -6.45
N ALA A 175 13.03 9.27 -7.55
CA ALA A 175 11.77 8.74 -8.05
C ALA A 175 11.96 7.31 -8.56
N TRP A 176 11.20 6.37 -7.99
CA TRP A 176 11.18 4.98 -8.44
C TRP A 176 10.54 4.84 -9.81
N SER A 177 11.10 3.96 -10.65
CA SER A 177 10.43 3.51 -11.86
C SER A 177 9.26 2.59 -11.50
N PRO A 178 8.16 2.59 -12.27
CA PRO A 178 6.96 1.79 -11.97
C PRO A 178 7.18 0.28 -11.93
N ASP A 179 8.20 -0.21 -12.65
CA ASP A 179 8.57 -1.63 -12.70
C ASP A 179 9.48 -2.07 -11.54
N GLY A 180 9.91 -1.13 -10.71
CA GLY A 180 10.76 -1.43 -9.57
C GLY A 180 12.26 -1.60 -9.88
N THR A 181 12.68 -1.40 -11.13
CA THR A 181 14.06 -1.76 -11.52
C THR A 181 15.04 -0.60 -11.43
N LYS A 182 14.55 0.65 -11.43
CA LYS A 182 15.35 1.86 -11.53
C LYS A 182 14.89 2.96 -10.58
N ILE A 183 15.82 3.88 -10.31
CA ILE A 183 15.57 5.12 -9.57
C ILE A 183 16.15 6.26 -10.39
N ALA A 184 15.30 7.22 -10.78
CA ALA A 184 15.75 8.51 -11.28
C ALA A 184 16.02 9.43 -10.08
N PHE A 185 17.02 10.30 -10.17
CA PHE A 185 17.37 11.21 -9.08
C PHE A 185 18.14 12.42 -9.61
N VAL A 186 18.23 13.45 -8.78
CA VAL A 186 19.00 14.65 -9.09
C VAL A 186 20.37 14.56 -8.45
N ARG A 187 21.43 14.84 -9.22
CA ARG A 187 22.79 15.01 -8.73
C ARG A 187 23.37 16.30 -9.29
N ASN A 188 23.76 17.22 -8.41
CA ASN A 188 24.33 18.52 -8.78
C ASN A 188 23.52 19.25 -9.88
N GLU A 189 22.19 19.27 -9.76
CA GLU A 189 21.25 19.87 -10.74
C GLU A 189 21.07 19.11 -12.06
N ASP A 190 21.66 17.93 -12.25
CA ASP A 190 21.41 17.08 -13.41
C ASP A 190 20.60 15.85 -13.02
N ILE A 191 19.81 15.32 -13.96
CA ILE A 191 19.00 14.11 -13.77
C ILE A 191 19.86 12.90 -14.12
N TYR A 192 19.90 11.95 -13.20
CA TYR A 192 20.55 10.66 -13.33
C TYR A 192 19.53 9.54 -13.17
N VAL A 193 19.87 8.37 -13.67
CA VAL A 193 19.17 7.12 -13.40
C VAL A 193 20.15 6.07 -12.91
N MET A 194 19.72 5.21 -12.00
CA MET A 194 20.48 4.05 -11.53
C MET A 194 19.55 2.85 -11.37
N ASN A 195 20.12 1.67 -11.21
CA ASN A 195 19.36 0.50 -10.80
C ASN A 195 18.88 0.66 -9.34
N ALA A 196 17.80 -0.03 -8.97
CA ALA A 196 17.22 0.04 -7.61
C ALA A 196 18.19 -0.40 -6.49
N ASP A 197 19.27 -1.13 -6.82
CA ASP A 197 20.33 -1.51 -5.90
C ASP A 197 21.45 -0.45 -5.74
N GLY A 198 21.37 0.65 -6.49
CA GLY A 198 22.35 1.75 -6.51
C GLY A 198 23.44 1.62 -7.56
N SER A 199 23.47 0.51 -8.32
CA SER A 199 24.45 0.28 -9.39
C SER A 199 24.06 0.96 -10.70
N GLY A 200 25.00 1.05 -11.65
CA GLY A 200 24.70 1.47 -13.03
C GLY A 200 24.27 2.92 -13.17
N VAL A 201 24.82 3.83 -12.36
CA VAL A 201 24.51 5.26 -12.42
C VAL A 201 24.84 5.83 -13.81
N GLN A 202 23.84 6.40 -14.45
CA GLN A 202 23.92 7.02 -15.77
C GLN A 202 23.34 8.43 -15.72
N GLN A 203 24.05 9.39 -16.31
CA GLN A 203 23.57 10.76 -16.47
C GLN A 203 22.59 10.85 -17.66
N LEU A 204 21.43 11.46 -17.46
CA LEU A 204 20.40 11.66 -18.50
C LEU A 204 20.38 13.10 -19.04
N THR A 205 20.63 14.10 -18.19
CA THR A 205 20.72 15.51 -18.58
C THR A 205 22.07 16.09 -18.21
N SER A 206 22.49 17.15 -18.92
CA SER A 206 23.70 17.89 -18.61
C SER A 206 23.52 19.39 -18.84
N ALA A 207 24.39 20.19 -18.23
CA ALA A 207 24.46 21.65 -18.41
C ALA A 207 24.58 22.13 -19.88
N THR A 208 24.85 21.26 -20.86
CA THR A 208 24.98 21.60 -22.29
C THR A 208 23.82 21.09 -23.17
N THR A 209 22.86 20.38 -22.60
CA THR A 209 21.60 19.92 -23.24
C THR A 209 20.41 20.55 -22.50
N PRO A 210 19.14 20.49 -22.98
CA PRO A 210 18.04 21.20 -22.33
C PRO A 210 18.04 20.91 -20.82
N LEU A 211 18.18 21.99 -20.05
CA LEU A 211 18.67 22.03 -18.68
C LEU A 211 17.66 21.41 -17.71
N GLY A 212 17.57 20.08 -17.69
CA GLY A 212 16.76 19.36 -16.71
C GLY A 212 17.36 19.53 -15.33
N VAL A 213 16.69 20.27 -14.44
CA VAL A 213 17.24 20.71 -13.15
C VAL A 213 16.59 20.08 -11.91
N GLY A 214 15.51 19.32 -12.07
CA GLY A 214 14.92 18.67 -10.91
C GLY A 214 13.63 17.89 -11.12
N GLN A 215 13.24 17.22 -10.04
CA GLN A 215 11.98 16.53 -9.78
C GLN A 215 11.55 15.58 -10.90
N PRO A 216 12.36 14.55 -11.19
CA PRO A 216 11.99 13.54 -12.18
C PRO A 216 10.73 12.80 -11.71
N SER A 217 9.78 12.60 -12.62
CA SER A 217 8.56 11.82 -12.41
C SER A 217 8.38 10.83 -13.55
N TRP A 218 8.34 9.54 -13.23
CA TRP A 218 8.16 8.49 -14.24
C TRP A 218 6.72 8.42 -14.72
N SER A 219 6.51 8.22 -16.03
CA SER A 219 5.22 7.79 -16.55
C SER A 219 4.88 6.40 -16.02
N PRO A 220 3.60 6.05 -15.80
CA PRO A 220 3.22 4.75 -15.22
C PRO A 220 3.65 3.53 -16.04
N ASP A 221 3.84 3.71 -17.35
CA ASP A 221 4.37 2.67 -18.25
C ASP A 221 5.90 2.55 -18.24
N GLY A 222 6.59 3.40 -17.46
CA GLY A 222 8.04 3.43 -17.32
C GLY A 222 8.81 3.93 -18.56
N ARG A 223 8.12 4.46 -19.57
CA ARG A 223 8.75 4.87 -20.83
C ARG A 223 9.28 6.28 -20.84
N GLN A 224 8.69 7.16 -20.05
CA GLN A 224 8.98 8.58 -20.05
C GLN A 224 9.27 9.08 -18.65
N ILE A 225 10.01 10.19 -18.58
CA ILE A 225 10.30 10.93 -17.36
C ILE A 225 9.90 12.38 -17.62
N ALA A 226 8.94 12.90 -16.85
CA ALA A 226 8.65 14.34 -16.77
C ALA A 226 9.61 14.99 -15.76
N PHE A 227 10.01 16.23 -16.01
CA PHE A 227 11.00 16.93 -15.20
C PHE A 227 10.95 18.45 -15.40
N ILE A 228 11.64 19.19 -14.53
CA ILE A 228 11.78 20.64 -14.64
C ILE A 228 12.88 20.99 -15.62
N VAL A 229 12.56 21.81 -16.64
CA VAL A 229 13.53 22.43 -17.55
C VAL A 229 13.81 23.85 -17.05
N ALA A 230 15.06 24.18 -16.71
CA ALA A 230 15.43 25.44 -16.06
C ALA A 230 15.24 26.70 -16.91
N ARG A 231 15.39 26.57 -18.23
CA ARG A 231 15.43 27.71 -19.15
C ARG A 231 14.53 27.46 -20.34
N VAL A 232 13.35 28.06 -20.28
CA VAL A 232 12.48 28.19 -21.43
C VAL A 232 12.69 29.57 -22.08
N GLU A 233 13.15 29.57 -23.33
CA GLU A 233 13.28 30.79 -24.14
C GLU A 233 11.91 31.39 -24.50
N PRO A 234 11.77 32.74 -24.59
CA PRO A 234 12.84 33.74 -24.54
C PRO A 234 13.15 34.32 -23.15
N TYR A 235 12.44 33.92 -22.09
CA TYR A 235 12.55 34.57 -20.76
C TYR A 235 13.41 33.82 -19.76
N ASN A 236 13.92 32.63 -20.12
CA ASN A 236 14.75 31.78 -19.25
C ASN A 236 14.07 31.42 -17.92
N LEU A 237 12.76 31.15 -17.97
CA LEU A 237 11.96 30.72 -16.81
C LEU A 237 11.79 29.18 -16.79
N PRO A 238 11.60 28.56 -15.61
CA PRO A 238 11.33 27.12 -15.50
C PRO A 238 10.04 26.69 -16.19
N GLY A 239 10.08 25.53 -16.85
CA GLY A 239 8.93 24.86 -17.46
C GLY A 239 8.96 23.34 -17.22
N ILE A 240 7.94 22.64 -17.69
CA ILE A 240 7.89 21.17 -17.66
C ILE A 240 8.35 20.60 -19.00
N GLY A 241 9.28 19.66 -18.93
CA GLY A 241 9.72 18.83 -20.06
C GLY A 241 9.43 17.36 -19.82
N VAL A 242 9.54 16.57 -20.89
CA VAL A 242 9.50 15.12 -20.84
C VAL A 242 10.57 14.54 -21.75
N MET A 243 11.15 13.42 -21.33
CA MET A 243 12.13 12.66 -22.11
C MET A 243 11.79 11.17 -22.03
N ASN A 244 12.40 10.38 -22.90
CA ASN A 244 12.42 8.93 -22.74
C ASN A 244 13.20 8.53 -21.48
N ALA A 245 12.92 7.35 -20.94
CA ALA A 245 13.61 6.76 -19.79
C ALA A 245 15.15 6.65 -19.94
N ASP A 246 15.65 6.65 -21.18
CA ASP A 246 17.08 6.60 -21.51
C ASP A 246 17.70 7.99 -21.71
N GLY A 247 16.94 9.08 -21.50
CA GLY A 247 17.36 10.47 -21.67
C GLY A 247 17.19 11.02 -23.10
N THR A 248 16.73 10.22 -24.05
CA THR A 248 16.51 10.67 -25.44
C THR A 248 15.17 11.38 -25.63
N ASN A 249 14.96 12.01 -26.80
CA ASN A 249 13.70 12.66 -27.18
C ASN A 249 13.16 13.68 -26.16
N ILE A 250 14.05 14.50 -25.60
CA ILE A 250 13.65 15.62 -24.74
C ILE A 250 12.73 16.55 -25.53
N ARG A 251 11.52 16.77 -25.01
CA ARG A 251 10.55 17.75 -25.51
C ARG A 251 9.99 18.57 -24.36
N GLN A 252 9.76 19.85 -24.60
CA GLN A 252 9.12 20.74 -23.65
C GLN A 252 7.59 20.61 -23.76
N LEU A 253 6.89 20.54 -22.63
CA LEU A 253 5.43 20.44 -22.57
C LEU A 253 4.78 21.79 -22.29
N THR A 254 5.35 22.60 -21.39
CA THR A 254 4.74 23.88 -20.99
C THR A 254 5.58 25.08 -21.37
N ASN A 255 4.91 26.16 -21.77
CA ASN A 255 5.53 27.43 -22.17
C ASN A 255 4.62 28.63 -21.83
N CYS A 256 4.27 28.81 -20.55
CA CYS A 256 3.30 29.84 -20.12
C CYS A 256 3.88 31.25 -19.94
N LEU A 257 4.85 31.61 -20.78
CA LEU A 257 5.55 32.89 -20.79
C LEU A 257 4.61 34.07 -21.10
N PRO A 258 4.88 35.30 -20.60
CA PRO A 258 6.16 35.76 -20.03
C PRO A 258 6.26 35.74 -18.50
N ASP A 259 5.20 35.41 -17.77
CA ASP A 259 5.08 35.72 -16.34
C ASP A 259 4.69 34.51 -15.48
N CYS A 260 5.02 33.30 -15.92
CA CYS A 260 4.82 32.09 -15.13
C CYS A 260 6.13 31.31 -14.89
N THR A 261 6.10 30.42 -13.91
CA THR A 261 7.07 29.32 -13.79
C THR A 261 6.32 28.03 -13.52
N ASP A 262 6.67 26.95 -14.22
CA ASP A 262 6.12 25.62 -13.94
C ASP A 262 7.15 24.71 -13.27
N SER A 263 6.72 23.95 -12.27
CA SER A 263 7.57 23.05 -11.48
C SER A 263 6.80 21.83 -10.97
N GLN A 264 7.48 20.92 -10.26
CA GLN A 264 6.86 19.80 -9.53
C GLN A 264 5.92 18.91 -10.39
N PRO A 265 6.36 18.40 -11.55
CA PRO A 265 5.51 17.56 -12.38
C PRO A 265 5.25 16.21 -11.70
N ALA A 266 4.01 15.72 -11.76
CA ALA A 266 3.60 14.41 -11.29
C ALA A 266 2.64 13.73 -12.28
N TRP A 267 3.03 12.57 -12.81
CA TRP A 267 2.15 11.78 -13.67
C TRP A 267 0.96 11.22 -12.92
N SER A 268 -0.22 11.24 -13.55
CA SER A 268 -1.39 10.51 -13.05
C SER A 268 -1.13 9.00 -13.12
N PRO A 269 -1.70 8.18 -12.21
CA PRO A 269 -1.47 6.73 -12.20
C PRO A 269 -1.89 5.99 -13.48
N ASP A 270 -2.83 6.55 -14.24
CA ASP A 270 -3.28 6.02 -15.53
C ASP A 270 -2.46 6.53 -16.73
N GLY A 271 -1.53 7.46 -16.50
CA GLY A 271 -0.63 8.02 -17.51
C GLY A 271 -1.30 8.98 -18.49
N THR A 272 -2.53 9.39 -18.24
CA THR A 272 -3.28 10.28 -19.15
C THR A 272 -3.01 11.76 -18.89
N GLN A 273 -2.59 12.12 -17.68
CA GLN A 273 -2.45 13.49 -17.20
C GLN A 273 -1.13 13.71 -16.46
N ILE A 274 -0.74 14.98 -16.37
CA ILE A 274 0.39 15.46 -15.58
C ILE A 274 -0.11 16.62 -14.74
N GLU A 275 0.08 16.52 -13.43
CA GLU A 275 -0.06 17.64 -12.51
C GLU A 275 1.25 18.39 -12.37
N PHE A 276 1.18 19.68 -12.10
CA PHE A 276 2.34 20.52 -11.90
C PHE A 276 1.94 21.77 -11.11
N VAL A 277 2.94 22.45 -10.54
CA VAL A 277 2.75 23.73 -9.88
C VAL A 277 3.05 24.84 -10.85
N ARG A 278 2.14 25.81 -10.96
CA ARG A 278 2.33 27.03 -11.74
C ARG A 278 2.28 28.24 -10.81
N GLY A 279 3.39 28.96 -10.75
CA GLY A 279 3.49 30.26 -10.09
C GLY A 279 3.37 31.40 -11.09
N MET A 280 2.61 32.44 -10.75
CA MET A 280 2.51 33.66 -11.56
C MET A 280 3.40 34.77 -10.98
N SER A 281 4.46 35.15 -11.69
CA SER A 281 5.44 36.16 -11.26
C SER A 281 4.90 37.59 -11.29
N SER A 282 3.80 37.84 -12.01
CA SER A 282 3.12 39.15 -12.07
C SER A 282 2.12 39.39 -10.93
N SER A 283 1.83 38.37 -10.10
CA SER A 283 0.91 38.52 -8.97
C SER A 283 1.59 39.25 -7.81
N PRO A 284 0.99 40.34 -7.25
CA PRO A 284 1.53 41.05 -6.08
C PRO A 284 1.69 40.18 -4.83
N ILE A 285 1.01 39.02 -4.81
CA ILE A 285 0.97 38.08 -3.68
C ILE A 285 1.57 36.71 -4.07
N GLY A 286 1.98 36.51 -5.34
CA GLY A 286 2.60 35.27 -5.82
C GLY A 286 1.81 34.01 -5.47
N HIS A 287 0.69 33.76 -6.15
CA HIS A 287 -0.09 32.54 -5.91
C HIS A 287 0.43 31.43 -6.80
N ASP A 288 1.13 30.48 -6.20
CA ASP A 288 1.34 29.17 -6.80
C ASP A 288 0.05 28.37 -6.67
N ASP A 289 -0.36 27.73 -7.76
CA ASP A 289 -1.51 26.83 -7.79
C ASP A 289 -1.09 25.48 -8.36
N VAL A 290 -1.83 24.44 -7.99
CA VAL A 290 -1.75 23.13 -8.65
C VAL A 290 -2.57 23.18 -9.93
N TRP A 291 -1.93 22.82 -11.03
CA TRP A 291 -2.48 22.74 -12.37
C TRP A 291 -2.39 21.31 -12.89
N MET A 292 -3.22 21.02 -13.89
CA MET A 292 -3.29 19.74 -14.57
C MET A 292 -3.27 19.97 -16.08
N MET A 293 -2.58 19.10 -16.80
CA MET A 293 -2.57 19.04 -18.27
C MET A 293 -2.65 17.59 -18.74
N ASN A 294 -2.97 17.39 -20.01
CA ASN A 294 -2.81 16.09 -20.65
C ASN A 294 -1.32 15.70 -20.73
N ALA A 295 -1.05 14.40 -20.81
CA ALA A 295 0.30 13.83 -20.96
C ALA A 295 1.11 14.38 -22.15
N ASP A 296 0.45 14.97 -23.15
CA ASP A 296 1.07 15.61 -24.30
C ASP A 296 1.32 17.12 -24.13
N GLY A 297 0.98 17.69 -22.98
CA GLY A 297 1.12 19.11 -22.66
C GLY A 297 -0.10 19.98 -23.00
N THR A 298 -1.16 19.41 -23.57
CA THR A 298 -2.37 20.16 -23.94
C THR A 298 -3.34 20.30 -22.75
N ASP A 299 -4.33 21.19 -22.88
CA ASP A 299 -5.40 21.41 -21.88
C ASP A 299 -4.92 21.73 -20.46
N ALA A 300 -3.87 22.55 -20.35
CA ALA A 300 -3.39 23.03 -19.06
C ALA A 300 -4.44 23.92 -18.37
N ARG A 301 -4.92 23.50 -17.20
CA ARG A 301 -5.94 24.21 -16.40
C ARG A 301 -5.63 24.13 -14.89
N PRO A 302 -6.00 25.15 -14.10
CA PRO A 302 -5.87 25.08 -12.65
C PRO A 302 -6.86 24.07 -12.08
N ILE A 303 -6.42 23.30 -11.08
CA ILE A 303 -7.30 22.41 -10.29
C ILE A 303 -7.43 22.89 -8.83
N THR A 304 -6.51 23.75 -8.37
CA THR A 304 -6.71 24.55 -7.15
C THR A 304 -6.94 26.01 -7.48
N SER A 305 -7.54 26.73 -6.53
CA SER A 305 -7.51 28.19 -6.49
C SER A 305 -7.10 28.61 -5.09
N CYS A 306 -5.83 28.99 -4.91
CA CYS A 306 -5.28 29.39 -3.63
C CYS A 306 -6.11 30.51 -3.00
N VAL A 307 -6.58 31.49 -3.78
CA VAL A 307 -7.44 32.59 -3.31
C VAL A 307 -8.77 32.09 -2.70
N ALA A 308 -9.26 30.92 -3.10
CA ALA A 308 -10.46 30.31 -2.53
C ALA A 308 -10.20 29.55 -1.22
N ILE A 309 -8.93 29.28 -0.88
CA ILE A 309 -8.51 28.63 0.36
C ILE A 309 -8.17 29.70 1.39
N ALA A 310 -8.88 29.71 2.51
CA ALA A 310 -8.73 30.75 3.53
C ALA A 310 -7.28 30.87 4.03
N GLY A 311 -6.68 32.04 3.82
CA GLY A 311 -5.33 32.37 4.27
C GLY A 311 -4.19 31.75 3.44
N CYS A 312 -4.50 31.16 2.27
CA CYS A 312 -3.50 30.61 1.37
C CYS A 312 -2.70 31.71 0.67
N VAL A 313 -1.39 31.50 0.63
CA VAL A 313 -0.41 32.28 -0.15
C VAL A 313 0.02 31.49 -1.37
N ALA A 314 0.32 30.20 -1.21
CA ALA A 314 0.76 29.31 -2.28
C ALA A 314 0.22 27.88 -2.05
N ALA A 315 -0.05 27.15 -3.12
CA ALA A 315 -0.37 25.73 -3.11
C ALA A 315 0.60 24.96 -4.01
N GLY A 316 1.10 23.81 -3.55
CA GLY A 316 2.06 23.04 -4.34
C GLY A 316 2.33 21.63 -3.82
N GLY A 317 3.42 21.03 -4.29
CA GLY A 317 3.88 19.68 -3.94
C GLY A 317 2.83 18.59 -4.14
N PRO A 318 2.12 18.52 -5.28
CA PRO A 318 1.06 17.55 -5.47
C PRO A 318 1.60 16.12 -5.50
N ALA A 319 0.84 15.20 -4.92
CA ALA A 319 1.09 13.76 -4.95
C ALA A 319 -0.23 13.02 -5.20
N TRP A 320 -0.30 12.29 -6.30
CA TRP A 320 -1.43 11.45 -6.65
C TRP A 320 -1.64 10.32 -5.64
N SER A 321 -2.90 10.03 -5.34
CA SER A 321 -3.28 8.77 -4.74
C SER A 321 -3.05 7.63 -5.74
N PRO A 322 -2.59 6.45 -5.31
CA PRO A 322 -2.32 5.33 -6.21
C PRO A 322 -3.54 4.88 -7.04
N ASP A 323 -4.74 5.08 -6.51
CA ASP A 323 -5.99 4.80 -7.21
C ASP A 323 -6.41 5.87 -8.24
N GLY A 324 -5.67 6.98 -8.32
CA GLY A 324 -5.92 8.09 -9.23
C GLY A 324 -7.15 8.94 -8.90
N ARG A 325 -7.71 8.81 -7.69
CA ARG A 325 -8.95 9.51 -7.32
C ARG A 325 -8.72 10.80 -6.52
N GLN A 326 -7.53 10.97 -5.96
CA GLN A 326 -7.24 12.02 -4.99
C GLN A 326 -5.82 12.54 -5.11
N ILE A 327 -5.60 13.71 -4.54
CA ILE A 327 -4.33 14.41 -4.56
C ILE A 327 -4.06 14.93 -3.16
N ALA A 328 -2.89 14.64 -2.63
CA ALA A 328 -2.35 15.27 -1.43
C ALA A 328 -1.41 16.40 -1.87
N PHE A 329 -1.51 17.57 -1.25
CA PHE A 329 -0.74 18.75 -1.63
C PHE A 329 -0.49 19.65 -0.43
N THR A 330 0.42 20.60 -0.56
CA THR A 330 0.70 21.58 0.50
C THR A 330 0.00 22.91 0.23
N VAL A 331 -0.45 23.56 1.30
CA VAL A 331 -0.93 24.94 1.29
C VAL A 331 -0.08 25.75 2.25
N GLU A 332 0.60 26.77 1.74
CA GLU A 332 1.35 27.76 2.50
C GLU A 332 0.42 28.88 2.96
N GLY A 333 0.45 29.22 4.24
CA GLY A 333 -0.25 30.37 4.79
C GLY A 333 0.59 31.65 4.84
N HIS A 334 -0.02 32.76 5.23
CA HIS A 334 0.70 34.02 5.50
C HIS A 334 1.78 33.95 6.60
N ASP A 335 1.78 32.89 7.39
CA ASP A 335 2.82 32.58 8.37
C ASP A 335 4.03 31.84 7.76
N SER A 336 4.05 31.64 6.43
CA SER A 336 5.06 30.87 5.70
C SER A 336 5.21 29.43 6.20
N VAL A 337 4.13 28.87 6.76
CA VAL A 337 4.06 27.48 7.20
C VAL A 337 3.16 26.73 6.23
N ARG A 338 3.73 25.72 5.57
CA ARG A 338 2.97 24.78 4.74
C ARG A 338 2.26 23.76 5.60
N GLN A 339 1.00 23.51 5.28
CA GLN A 339 0.16 22.46 5.86
C GLN A 339 -0.23 21.46 4.77
N LEU A 340 -0.43 20.20 5.15
CA LEU A 340 -0.89 19.14 4.25
C LEU A 340 -2.41 19.21 4.05
N PHE A 341 -2.82 19.26 2.80
CA PHE A 341 -4.21 19.26 2.35
C PHE A 341 -4.45 18.06 1.43
N ARG A 342 -5.73 17.75 1.21
CA ARG A 342 -6.20 16.75 0.28
C ARG A 342 -7.38 17.28 -0.53
N MET A 343 -7.48 16.82 -1.77
CA MET A 343 -8.62 17.05 -2.66
C MET A 343 -8.89 15.82 -3.54
N ASN A 344 -10.05 15.81 -4.19
CA ASN A 344 -10.34 14.88 -5.26
C ASN A 344 -9.50 15.23 -6.51
N ALA A 345 -9.31 14.26 -7.41
CA ALA A 345 -8.56 14.43 -8.65
C ALA A 345 -9.05 15.58 -9.55
N ASP A 346 -10.32 15.96 -9.42
CA ASP A 346 -10.93 17.06 -10.16
C ASP A 346 -10.76 18.44 -9.50
N GLY A 347 -10.07 18.51 -8.36
CA GLY A 347 -9.87 19.73 -7.56
C GLY A 347 -10.97 20.00 -6.52
N SER A 348 -12.03 19.19 -6.48
CA SER A 348 -13.11 19.35 -5.51
C SER A 348 -12.75 18.80 -4.12
N GLY A 349 -13.49 19.24 -3.10
CA GLY A 349 -13.36 18.68 -1.75
C GLY A 349 -12.03 19.01 -1.07
N VAL A 350 -11.47 20.19 -1.30
CA VAL A 350 -10.25 20.67 -0.63
C VAL A 350 -10.48 20.78 0.88
N HIS A 351 -9.68 20.06 1.67
CA HIS A 351 -9.68 20.18 3.13
C HIS A 351 -8.29 19.87 3.73
N PRO A 352 -7.97 20.39 4.92
CA PRO A 352 -6.75 20.02 5.63
C PRO A 352 -6.74 18.52 5.95
N LEU A 353 -5.60 17.87 5.72
CA LEU A 353 -5.44 16.43 5.97
C LEU A 353 -4.87 16.14 7.36
N VAL A 354 -3.83 16.89 7.77
CA VAL A 354 -3.30 16.81 9.14
C VAL A 354 -3.32 18.17 9.83
N ALA A 355 -3.34 18.17 11.16
CA ALA A 355 -3.30 19.38 11.96
C ALA A 355 -2.04 20.23 11.64
N LYS A 356 -2.21 21.55 11.57
CA LYS A 356 -1.12 22.50 11.34
C LYS A 356 -0.26 22.61 12.61
N THR A 357 0.84 21.87 12.66
CA THR A 357 1.78 21.89 13.80
C THR A 357 3.14 22.49 13.44
N SER A 358 3.61 22.25 12.22
CA SER A 358 4.89 22.73 11.70
C SER A 358 4.92 22.60 10.18
N ASP A 359 5.91 23.21 9.54
CA ASP A 359 6.07 23.24 8.08
C ASP A 359 6.24 21.83 7.50
N VAL A 360 5.47 21.52 6.45
CA VAL A 360 5.53 20.23 5.75
C VAL A 360 5.87 20.38 4.27
N CYS A 361 6.51 19.37 3.69
CA CYS A 361 6.75 19.30 2.25
C CYS A 361 6.80 17.86 1.76
N CYS A 362 7.02 17.71 0.45
CA CYS A 362 7.65 16.53 -0.11
C CYS A 362 6.84 15.27 0.19
N ILE A 363 5.70 15.15 -0.48
CA ILE A 363 4.67 14.16 -0.20
C ILE A 363 4.84 12.98 -1.15
N ALA A 364 4.65 11.77 -0.64
CA ALA A 364 4.47 10.58 -1.47
C ALA A 364 3.40 9.66 -0.89
N TRP A 365 2.60 9.08 -1.78
CA TRP A 365 1.49 8.21 -1.41
C TRP A 365 1.86 6.76 -1.67
N GLN A 366 1.72 5.89 -0.65
CA GLN A 366 2.12 4.50 -0.73
C GLN A 366 1.21 3.73 -1.69
N PRO A 367 1.72 3.18 -2.80
CA PRO A 367 0.96 2.26 -3.62
C PRO A 367 0.81 0.94 -2.89
N ILE A 368 -0.40 0.41 -2.90
CA ILE A 368 -0.68 -0.94 -2.42
C ILE A 368 -1.11 -1.76 -3.63
N ALA A 369 -0.20 -2.53 -4.22
CA ALA A 369 -0.48 -3.30 -5.43
C ALA A 369 -1.66 -4.28 -5.24
N MET A 370 -2.79 -4.03 -5.90
CA MET A 370 -3.81 -5.04 -6.19
C MET A 370 -3.34 -5.88 -7.38
N GLY A 371 -2.64 -6.97 -7.07
CA GLY A 371 -2.53 -8.09 -8.00
C GLY A 371 -1.44 -7.98 -9.06
N ALA A 372 -0.20 -7.65 -8.69
CA ALA A 372 0.93 -8.35 -9.28
C ALA A 372 1.24 -9.56 -8.37
N PRO A 373 1.34 -10.79 -8.89
CA PRO A 373 1.87 -11.88 -8.08
C PRO A 373 3.32 -11.52 -7.74
N PRO A 374 3.79 -11.67 -6.50
CA PRO A 374 5.22 -11.79 -6.32
C PRO A 374 5.68 -12.92 -7.25
N THR A 375 6.74 -12.70 -8.03
CA THR A 375 7.44 -13.77 -8.73
C THR A 375 8.18 -14.70 -7.76
N SER A 376 7.56 -15.00 -6.62
CA SER A 376 7.90 -16.13 -5.75
C SER A 376 6.60 -16.91 -5.52
N ASN A 377 6.33 -17.85 -6.41
CA ASN A 377 5.27 -18.86 -6.28
C ASN A 377 5.67 -19.94 -5.25
N LEU A 378 6.32 -19.54 -4.16
CA LEU A 378 6.48 -20.39 -3.00
C LEU A 378 5.68 -19.71 -1.89
N PRO A 379 4.63 -20.35 -1.32
CA PRO A 379 4.08 -19.87 -0.07
C PRO A 379 5.24 -19.69 0.89
N VAL A 380 5.32 -18.54 1.57
CA VAL A 380 6.29 -18.38 2.65
C VAL A 380 6.02 -19.53 3.61
N ALA A 381 7.01 -20.40 3.81
CA ALA A 381 6.82 -21.53 4.69
C ALA A 381 6.70 -21.01 6.12
N LEU A 382 5.71 -21.50 6.86
CA LEU A 382 5.62 -21.24 8.29
C LEU A 382 6.49 -22.26 9.02
N ARG A 383 7.18 -21.80 10.05
CA ARG A 383 7.91 -22.66 10.98
C ARG A 383 7.26 -22.57 12.35
N ALA A 384 7.01 -23.72 12.97
CA ALA A 384 6.63 -23.81 14.38
C ALA A 384 7.85 -24.12 15.25
N THR A 385 8.08 -23.30 16.26
CA THR A 385 8.99 -23.58 17.37
C THR A 385 8.17 -23.92 18.61
N GLN A 386 8.43 -25.08 19.22
CA GLN A 386 7.69 -25.51 20.40
C GLN A 386 8.39 -25.03 21.68
N LEU A 387 7.62 -24.37 22.54
CA LEU A 387 8.01 -24.00 23.88
C LEU A 387 7.34 -24.94 24.90
N SER A 388 8.12 -25.38 25.88
CA SER A 388 7.61 -26.18 27.00
C SER A 388 7.06 -25.25 28.07
N VAL A 389 5.75 -25.24 28.25
CA VAL A 389 5.03 -24.46 29.26
C VAL A 389 4.02 -25.34 29.99
N PRO A 390 3.58 -24.99 31.22
CA PRO A 390 2.43 -25.59 31.89
C PRO A 390 1.18 -25.58 30.99
N SER A 391 0.11 -26.29 31.36
CA SER A 391 -1.14 -26.29 30.57
C SER A 391 -1.67 -24.87 30.41
N VAL A 392 -1.88 -24.42 29.16
CA VAL A 392 -2.30 -23.06 28.82
C VAL A 392 -3.71 -23.09 28.25
N PHE A 393 -4.53 -22.11 28.65
CA PHE A 393 -5.87 -21.88 28.12
C PHE A 393 -6.13 -20.45 27.65
N GLY A 394 -5.08 -19.67 27.45
CA GLY A 394 -5.20 -18.34 26.87
C GLY A 394 -3.84 -17.79 26.51
N VAL A 395 -3.79 -17.02 25.43
CA VAL A 395 -2.57 -16.35 24.98
C VAL A 395 -2.91 -14.92 24.59
N ALA A 396 -2.08 -13.97 25.03
CA ALA A 396 -2.13 -12.58 24.64
C ALA A 396 -0.71 -12.06 24.45
N THR A 397 -0.57 -10.94 23.75
CA THR A 397 0.74 -10.37 23.41
C THR A 397 0.76 -8.88 23.71
N THR A 398 1.81 -8.41 24.38
CA THR A 398 2.14 -6.99 24.39
C THR A 398 3.08 -6.70 23.21
N ALA A 399 3.56 -5.46 23.10
CA ALA A 399 4.60 -5.12 22.14
C ALA A 399 5.85 -5.98 22.34
N GLU A 400 6.23 -6.28 23.59
CA GLU A 400 7.51 -6.93 23.91
C GLU A 400 7.39 -8.41 24.22
N ASP A 401 6.32 -8.86 24.89
CA ASP A 401 6.25 -10.20 25.49
C ASP A 401 4.94 -10.94 25.21
N VAL A 402 4.96 -12.25 25.45
CA VAL A 402 3.81 -13.15 25.36
C VAL A 402 3.33 -13.49 26.76
N TRP A 403 2.01 -13.46 26.95
CA TRP A 403 1.34 -13.70 28.21
C TRP A 403 0.41 -14.88 28.09
N LEU A 404 0.49 -15.81 29.03
CA LEU A 404 -0.22 -17.08 29.00
C LEU A 404 -1.08 -17.25 30.24
N ALA A 405 -2.35 -17.56 30.04
CA ALA A 405 -3.24 -17.97 31.13
C ALA A 405 -3.08 -19.48 31.37
N SER A 406 -2.79 -19.86 32.61
CA SER A 406 -2.60 -21.23 33.06
C SER A 406 -3.31 -21.44 34.39
N TYR A 407 -3.58 -22.69 34.78
CA TYR A 407 -4.35 -22.98 35.99
C TYR A 407 -3.70 -22.33 37.22
N GLY A 408 -4.38 -21.34 37.79
CA GLY A 408 -3.91 -20.56 38.95
C GLY A 408 -2.78 -19.57 38.69
N HIS A 409 -2.30 -19.39 37.45
CA HIS A 409 -1.14 -18.57 37.13
C HIS A 409 -1.25 -17.85 35.78
N VAL A 410 -0.73 -16.63 35.73
CA VAL A 410 -0.40 -15.94 34.47
C VAL A 410 1.11 -16.00 34.26
N LEU A 411 1.55 -16.55 33.13
CA LEU A 411 2.97 -16.66 32.80
C LEU A 411 3.35 -15.57 31.80
N ARG A 412 4.52 -14.97 32.00
CA ARG A 412 5.15 -14.07 31.03
C ARG A 412 6.31 -14.78 30.36
N VAL A 413 6.32 -14.78 29.05
CA VAL A 413 7.36 -15.37 28.20
C VAL A 413 7.99 -14.26 27.37
N ASP A 414 9.31 -14.14 27.44
CA ASP A 414 10.05 -13.14 26.67
C ASP A 414 10.26 -13.56 25.21
N ARG A 415 10.79 -12.65 24.38
CA ARG A 415 11.12 -12.95 22.97
C ARG A 415 12.22 -13.99 22.77
N THR A 416 12.90 -14.43 23.83
CA THR A 416 13.86 -15.55 23.77
C THR A 416 13.19 -16.90 24.02
N ASP A 417 11.85 -16.92 24.03
CA ASP A 417 11.02 -18.10 24.21
C ASP A 417 11.17 -18.72 25.61
N LYS A 418 11.47 -17.89 26.62
CA LYS A 418 11.66 -18.33 28.01
C LYS A 418 10.62 -17.74 28.93
N PRO A 419 9.99 -18.56 29.80
CA PRO A 419 9.21 -18.04 30.92
C PRO A 419 10.11 -17.20 31.83
N ILE A 420 9.77 -15.92 31.99
CA ILE A 420 10.51 -14.95 32.82
C ILE A 420 9.74 -14.54 34.08
N ALA A 421 8.43 -14.76 34.13
CA ALA A 421 7.62 -14.55 35.33
C ALA A 421 6.45 -15.54 35.42
N SER A 422 6.02 -15.81 36.66
CA SER A 422 4.79 -16.54 36.97
C SER A 422 4.06 -15.79 38.07
N ILE A 423 2.86 -15.31 37.75
CA ILE A 423 2.06 -14.43 38.59
C ILE A 423 0.88 -15.25 39.11
N PRO A 424 0.75 -15.46 40.43
CA PRO A 424 -0.33 -16.26 40.98
C PRO A 424 -1.66 -15.52 40.86
N VAL A 425 -2.64 -16.14 40.21
CA VAL A 425 -4.00 -15.63 40.04
C VAL A 425 -4.97 -16.70 40.52
N LEU A 426 -5.50 -16.53 41.73
CA LEU A 426 -6.34 -17.53 42.38
C LEU A 426 -7.72 -17.62 41.72
N GLY A 427 -8.12 -18.84 41.34
CA GLY A 427 -9.40 -19.11 40.69
C GLY A 427 -9.37 -19.09 39.17
N LEU A 428 -8.19 -18.91 38.56
CA LEU A 428 -8.00 -18.92 37.11
C LEU A 428 -8.08 -20.34 36.53
N ASP A 429 -9.00 -20.58 35.61
CA ASP A 429 -9.22 -21.87 34.93
C ASP A 429 -9.57 -21.74 33.44
N ASP A 430 -9.90 -22.86 32.77
CA ASP A 430 -10.11 -22.90 31.32
C ASP A 430 -11.38 -22.20 30.82
N GLN A 431 -12.19 -21.62 31.71
CA GLN A 431 -13.30 -20.72 31.37
C GLN A 431 -12.85 -19.26 31.23
N ASP A 432 -11.60 -18.96 31.59
CA ASP A 432 -11.07 -17.61 31.61
C ASP A 432 -10.38 -17.19 30.32
N SER A 433 -10.32 -15.88 30.12
CA SER A 433 -9.77 -15.23 28.95
C SER A 433 -8.74 -14.19 29.35
N ILE A 434 -7.75 -13.98 28.50
CA ILE A 434 -6.66 -13.03 28.68
C ILE A 434 -6.57 -12.11 27.46
N ALA A 435 -6.39 -10.83 27.70
CA ALA A 435 -6.11 -9.83 26.67
C ALA A 435 -4.94 -8.94 27.12
N ALA A 436 -4.25 -8.36 26.16
CA ALA A 436 -3.13 -7.47 26.43
C ALA A 436 -3.17 -6.24 25.53
N SER A 437 -2.87 -5.10 26.12
CA SER A 437 -2.65 -3.81 25.46
C SER A 437 -1.43 -3.15 26.12
N ASP A 438 -1.60 -2.00 26.75
CA ASP A 438 -0.60 -1.38 27.63
C ASP A 438 -0.51 -2.10 28.98
N SER A 439 -1.57 -2.82 29.36
CA SER A 439 -1.63 -3.69 30.53
C SER A 439 -2.16 -5.07 30.15
N VAL A 440 -1.97 -6.05 31.04
CA VAL A 440 -2.46 -7.42 30.84
C VAL A 440 -3.72 -7.60 31.69
N TRP A 441 -4.78 -8.06 31.04
CA TRP A 441 -6.11 -8.17 31.62
C TRP A 441 -6.59 -9.60 31.57
N VAL A 442 -7.11 -10.10 32.69
CA VAL A 442 -7.52 -11.50 32.82
C VAL A 442 -8.89 -11.58 33.48
N THR A 443 -9.80 -12.35 32.91
CA THR A 443 -11.06 -12.68 33.59
C THR A 443 -10.83 -13.73 34.67
N VAL A 444 -11.63 -13.69 35.73
CA VAL A 444 -11.70 -14.74 36.74
C VAL A 444 -13.17 -15.07 36.97
N ALA A 445 -13.71 -15.96 36.14
CA ALA A 445 -15.10 -16.33 36.05
C ALA A 445 -15.66 -16.85 37.38
N TYR A 446 -14.89 -17.69 38.08
CA TYR A 446 -15.26 -18.26 39.37
C TYR A 446 -15.49 -17.20 40.46
N ARG A 447 -14.91 -16.01 40.30
CA ARG A 447 -14.95 -14.93 41.28
C ARG A 447 -15.70 -13.69 40.80
N ASP A 448 -16.26 -13.72 39.59
CA ASP A 448 -16.90 -12.56 38.96
C ASP A 448 -15.98 -11.31 38.97
N GLU A 449 -14.69 -11.51 38.67
CA GLU A 449 -13.65 -10.47 38.75
C GLU A 449 -12.85 -10.36 37.44
N VAL A 450 -12.26 -9.19 37.22
CA VAL A 450 -11.26 -8.95 36.17
C VAL A 450 -10.01 -8.41 36.85
N ILE A 451 -8.86 -8.97 36.51
CA ILE A 451 -7.57 -8.61 37.11
C ILE A 451 -6.72 -7.87 36.09
N GLU A 452 -6.14 -6.76 36.53
CA GLU A 452 -5.15 -5.99 35.79
C GLU A 452 -3.75 -6.31 36.31
N ILE A 453 -2.83 -6.59 35.41
CA ILE A 453 -1.42 -6.87 35.69
C ILE A 453 -0.58 -5.86 34.92
N ASP A 454 0.32 -5.18 35.62
CA ASP A 454 1.30 -4.29 35.01
C ASP A 454 2.44 -5.11 34.39
N PRO A 455 2.63 -5.05 33.06
CA PRO A 455 3.65 -5.82 32.37
C PRO A 455 5.08 -5.37 32.70
N SER A 456 5.30 -4.16 33.23
CA SER A 456 6.63 -3.69 33.59
C SER A 456 7.10 -4.27 34.93
N SER A 457 6.21 -4.36 35.91
CA SER A 457 6.52 -4.84 37.27
C SER A 457 6.09 -6.28 37.57
N ASN A 458 5.25 -6.88 36.71
CA ASN A 458 4.54 -8.13 36.95
C ASN A 458 3.60 -8.09 38.18
N ALA A 459 3.24 -6.91 38.66
CA ALA A 459 2.35 -6.75 39.81
C ALA A 459 0.88 -6.76 39.39
N ILE A 460 0.03 -7.37 40.22
CA ILE A 460 -1.42 -7.17 40.12
C ILE A 460 -1.73 -5.74 40.56
N MET A 461 -2.20 -4.93 39.62
CA MET A 461 -2.54 -3.51 39.82
C MET A 461 -3.93 -3.34 40.40
N ALA A 462 -4.88 -4.16 39.93
CA ALA A 462 -6.26 -4.12 40.38
C ALA A 462 -6.97 -5.46 40.27
N THR A 463 -8.01 -5.60 41.10
CA THR A 463 -9.00 -6.66 41.04
C THR A 463 -10.37 -5.99 41.01
N ILE A 464 -11.01 -6.04 39.85
CA ILE A 464 -12.20 -5.26 39.52
C ILE A 464 -13.40 -6.21 39.54
N PRO A 465 -14.36 -6.04 40.47
CA PRO A 465 -15.57 -6.83 40.47
C PRO A 465 -16.44 -6.46 39.26
N VAL A 466 -16.93 -7.48 38.55
CA VAL A 466 -17.81 -7.33 37.39
C VAL A 466 -19.15 -8.06 37.62
N PRO A 467 -20.27 -7.55 37.09
CA PRO A 467 -21.55 -8.24 37.21
C PRO A 467 -21.64 -9.45 36.28
N GLY A 468 -21.93 -10.63 36.85
CA GLY A 468 -22.04 -11.89 36.11
C GLY A 468 -20.68 -12.56 35.89
N HIS A 469 -20.69 -13.70 35.22
CA HIS A 469 -19.49 -14.53 35.01
C HIS A 469 -18.71 -14.02 33.79
N PRO A 470 -17.56 -13.33 33.95
CA PRO A 470 -16.76 -12.87 32.82
C PRO A 470 -16.20 -14.08 32.04
N VAL A 471 -16.43 -14.11 30.74
CA VAL A 471 -16.06 -15.25 29.85
C VAL A 471 -15.08 -14.85 28.75
N GLN A 472 -15.09 -13.59 28.34
CA GLN A 472 -14.22 -13.11 27.28
C GLN A 472 -13.81 -11.67 27.54
N ILE A 473 -12.55 -11.37 27.23
CA ILE A 473 -11.99 -10.03 27.38
C ILE A 473 -11.24 -9.63 26.11
N ALA A 474 -11.36 -8.37 25.74
CA ALA A 474 -10.59 -7.75 24.67
C ALA A 474 -10.14 -6.36 25.14
N ALA A 475 -8.91 -5.99 24.85
CA ALA A 475 -8.34 -4.71 25.27
C ALA A 475 -7.52 -4.08 24.15
N ASP A 476 -7.67 -2.77 24.00
CA ASP A 476 -6.78 -1.92 23.20
C ASP A 476 -6.46 -0.64 23.98
N GLN A 477 -5.81 0.33 23.32
CA GLN A 477 -5.48 1.63 23.91
C GLN A 477 -6.72 2.49 24.23
N THR A 478 -7.90 2.14 23.72
CA THR A 478 -9.14 2.91 23.86
C THR A 478 -10.06 2.39 24.98
N GLY A 479 -9.84 1.16 25.42
CA GLY A 479 -10.47 0.62 26.61
C GLY A 479 -10.44 -0.90 26.70
N VAL A 480 -10.94 -1.40 27.83
CA VAL A 480 -11.06 -2.82 28.12
C VAL A 480 -12.52 -3.21 28.06
N TRP A 481 -12.84 -4.26 27.30
CA TRP A 481 -14.20 -4.74 27.11
C TRP A 481 -14.31 -6.18 27.54
N VAL A 482 -15.39 -6.48 28.24
CA VAL A 482 -15.61 -7.79 28.86
C VAL A 482 -17.02 -8.26 28.55
N ILE A 483 -17.15 -9.50 28.08
CA ILE A 483 -18.42 -10.18 28.02
C ILE A 483 -18.59 -10.95 29.33
N SER A 484 -19.69 -10.68 30.04
CA SER A 484 -20.10 -11.40 31.23
C SER A 484 -21.40 -12.16 30.97
N ALA A 485 -21.38 -13.47 31.18
CA ALA A 485 -22.55 -14.32 31.12
C ALA A 485 -23.43 -14.12 32.35
N THR A 486 -24.74 -14.06 32.13
CA THR A 486 -25.78 -13.99 33.17
C THR A 486 -26.82 -15.06 32.88
N LYS A 487 -27.69 -15.42 33.84
CA LYS A 487 -28.67 -16.51 33.64
C LYS A 487 -29.59 -16.25 32.44
N GLY A 488 -29.27 -16.85 31.30
CA GLY A 488 -30.03 -16.76 30.05
C GLY A 488 -29.75 -15.54 29.17
N THR A 489 -28.79 -14.66 29.53
CA THR A 489 -28.45 -13.41 28.80
C THR A 489 -26.97 -13.08 28.93
N GLY A 490 -26.48 -12.08 28.18
CA GLY A 490 -25.11 -11.53 28.33
C GLY A 490 -25.09 -10.05 28.70
N LEU A 491 -23.99 -9.62 29.31
CA LEU A 491 -23.63 -8.22 29.48
C LEU A 491 -22.30 -7.95 28.78
N LEU A 492 -22.27 -6.93 27.94
CA LEU A 492 -21.02 -6.33 27.50
C LEU A 492 -20.68 -5.16 28.43
N LEU A 493 -19.50 -5.22 29.00
CA LEU A 493 -18.98 -4.27 29.98
C LEU A 493 -17.81 -3.50 29.38
N ARG A 494 -17.73 -2.21 29.69
CA ARG A 494 -16.52 -1.42 29.46
C ARG A 494 -15.87 -1.10 30.80
N ILE A 495 -14.59 -1.41 30.92
CA ILE A 495 -13.74 -1.01 32.04
C ILE A 495 -12.84 0.11 31.55
N ASP A 496 -12.79 1.20 32.31
CA ASP A 496 -11.81 2.27 32.09
C ASP A 496 -10.48 1.86 32.75
N PRO A 497 -9.40 1.68 31.98
CA PRO A 497 -8.11 1.22 32.49
C PRO A 497 -7.47 2.21 33.47
N MET A 498 -7.77 3.51 33.37
CA MET A 498 -7.18 4.53 34.24
C MET A 498 -7.86 4.59 35.60
N THR A 499 -9.18 4.41 35.64
CA THR A 499 -9.96 4.49 36.89
C THR A 499 -10.28 3.13 37.48
N GLN A 500 -10.07 2.04 36.73
CA GLN A 500 -10.34 0.66 37.13
C GLN A 500 -11.80 0.43 37.54
N THR A 501 -12.71 1.13 36.86
CA THR A 501 -14.15 1.03 37.11
C THR A 501 -14.92 0.62 35.87
N VAL A 502 -16.04 -0.10 36.08
CA VAL A 502 -16.99 -0.41 35.00
C VAL A 502 -17.75 0.87 34.65
N THR A 503 -17.50 1.40 33.46
CA THR A 503 -18.05 2.67 32.98
C THR A 503 -19.30 2.50 32.09
N LEU A 504 -19.46 1.34 31.47
CA LEU A 504 -20.60 1.05 30.59
C LEU A 504 -21.10 -0.38 30.78
N ARG A 505 -22.42 -0.55 30.67
CA ARG A 505 -23.11 -1.85 30.70
C ARG A 505 -24.11 -1.93 29.56
N VAL A 506 -23.93 -2.90 28.68
CA VAL A 506 -24.73 -3.08 27.47
C VAL A 506 -25.34 -4.48 27.51
N PRO A 507 -26.67 -4.60 27.76
CA PRO A 507 -27.36 -5.87 27.62
C PRO A 507 -27.25 -6.45 26.21
N LEU A 508 -26.90 -7.73 26.13
CA LEU A 508 -26.87 -8.56 24.93
C LEU A 508 -28.13 -9.44 24.89
N PHE A 509 -28.69 -9.68 23.70
CA PHE A 509 -29.95 -10.41 23.53
C PHE A 509 -29.77 -11.93 23.55
N GLY A 510 -28.61 -12.45 23.16
CA GLY A 510 -28.28 -13.88 23.18
C GLY A 510 -27.46 -14.33 24.39
N ILE A 511 -27.19 -15.64 24.48
CA ILE A 511 -26.00 -16.14 25.19
C ILE A 511 -24.82 -15.76 24.27
N PRO A 512 -23.94 -14.84 24.68
CA PRO A 512 -22.86 -14.38 23.82
C PRO A 512 -21.95 -15.56 23.48
N ARG A 513 -21.69 -15.72 22.19
CA ARG A 513 -20.65 -16.63 21.70
C ARG A 513 -19.31 -15.92 21.70
N LEU A 514 -18.22 -16.66 21.51
CA LEU A 514 -16.82 -16.26 21.74
C LEU A 514 -16.28 -15.20 20.74
N GLY A 515 -17.14 -14.45 20.07
CA GLY A 515 -16.76 -13.34 19.21
C GLY A 515 -16.73 -12.02 19.98
N LEU A 516 -15.56 -11.59 20.44
CA LEU A 516 -15.31 -10.24 20.95
C LEU A 516 -14.01 -9.71 20.36
N ALA A 517 -14.07 -8.53 19.75
CA ALA A 517 -12.86 -7.86 19.26
C ALA A 517 -12.97 -6.34 19.43
N VAL A 518 -11.85 -5.69 19.72
CA VAL A 518 -11.78 -4.24 19.99
C VAL A 518 -10.77 -3.59 19.07
N GLY A 519 -11.06 -2.36 18.65
CA GLY A 519 -10.21 -1.55 17.78
C GLY A 519 -10.95 -0.32 17.27
N GLU A 520 -10.24 0.63 16.66
CA GLU A 520 -10.84 1.84 16.05
C GLU A 520 -11.85 2.58 16.97
N GLY A 521 -11.61 2.57 18.28
CA GLY A 521 -12.45 3.21 19.30
C GLY A 521 -13.82 2.56 19.53
N SER A 522 -14.02 1.33 19.05
CA SER A 522 -15.26 0.56 19.20
C SER A 522 -14.97 -0.89 19.61
N VAL A 523 -16.01 -1.59 20.03
CA VAL A 523 -15.99 -3.04 20.24
C VAL A 523 -17.03 -3.69 19.34
N TRP A 524 -16.69 -4.86 18.82
CA TRP A 524 -17.58 -5.71 18.03
C TRP A 524 -17.82 -7.01 18.79
N VAL A 525 -19.08 -7.40 18.87
CA VAL A 525 -19.53 -8.60 19.56
C VAL A 525 -20.53 -9.36 18.70
N ASP A 526 -20.44 -10.69 18.69
CA ASP A 526 -21.52 -11.53 18.15
C ASP A 526 -22.67 -11.60 19.17
N ASP A 527 -23.80 -10.98 18.84
CA ASP A 527 -25.03 -11.01 19.64
C ASP A 527 -26.09 -11.88 18.95
N GLY A 528 -26.05 -13.18 19.25
CA GLY A 528 -27.07 -14.14 18.80
C GLY A 528 -27.08 -14.35 17.29
N GLY A 529 -25.92 -14.25 16.63
CA GLY A 529 -25.75 -14.44 15.20
C GLY A 529 -25.74 -13.15 14.40
N ASN A 530 -25.72 -11.99 15.07
CA ASN A 530 -25.59 -10.67 14.44
C ASN A 530 -24.35 -9.97 14.99
N LEU A 531 -23.65 -9.27 14.11
CA LEU A 531 -22.52 -8.45 14.51
C LEU A 531 -23.02 -7.13 15.10
N LEU A 532 -22.77 -6.92 16.38
CA LEU A 532 -23.09 -5.69 17.09
C LEU A 532 -21.81 -4.87 17.29
N ARG A 533 -21.80 -3.64 16.75
CA ARG A 533 -20.78 -2.63 17.05
C ARG A 533 -21.27 -1.75 18.20
N VAL A 534 -20.42 -1.53 19.19
CA VAL A 534 -20.66 -0.64 20.33
C VAL A 534 -19.50 0.35 20.46
N THR A 535 -19.82 1.64 20.45
CA THR A 535 -18.83 2.71 20.68
C THR A 535 -18.64 2.99 22.17
N SER A 536 -17.58 3.72 22.50
CA SER A 536 -17.19 4.06 23.88
C SER A 536 -18.26 4.81 24.69
N ASP A 537 -19.18 5.51 24.02
CA ASP A 537 -20.34 6.21 24.60
C ASP A 537 -21.59 5.31 24.75
N GLY A 538 -21.51 4.06 24.30
CA GLY A 538 -22.61 3.08 24.35
C GLY A 538 -23.56 3.12 23.16
N THR A 539 -23.27 3.90 22.11
CA THR A 539 -24.04 3.85 20.87
C THR A 539 -23.92 2.47 20.22
N ARG A 540 -25.06 1.93 19.78
CA ARG A 540 -25.18 0.58 19.21
C ARG A 540 -25.50 0.66 17.72
N THR A 541 -24.74 -0.09 16.93
CA THR A 541 -25.03 -0.32 15.52
C THR A 541 -25.06 -1.82 15.27
N THR A 542 -26.22 -2.36 14.91
CA THR A 542 -26.36 -3.76 14.49
C THR A 542 -26.11 -3.85 12.99
N LEU A 543 -25.16 -4.70 12.61
CA LEU A 543 -24.82 -4.97 11.22
C LEU A 543 -25.41 -6.34 10.84
N LEU A 544 -26.02 -6.41 9.66
CA LEU A 544 -26.57 -7.66 9.12
C LEU A 544 -25.42 -8.48 8.50
N GLY A 545 -24.73 -9.25 9.34
CA GLY A 545 -23.58 -10.09 9.01
C GLY A 545 -23.77 -11.54 9.46
N ALA A 546 -22.94 -12.46 8.97
CA ALA A 546 -23.11 -13.90 9.11
C ALA A 546 -22.53 -14.40 10.44
N GLY A 547 -23.27 -14.22 11.54
CA GLY A 547 -22.88 -14.58 12.90
C GLY A 547 -22.03 -15.83 13.05
N GLY A 548 -20.71 -15.61 13.14
CA GLY A 548 -19.71 -16.64 13.26
C GLY A 548 -18.68 -16.32 14.35
N ASP A 549 -18.10 -17.38 14.90
CA ASP A 549 -16.94 -17.34 15.81
C ASP A 549 -15.77 -17.96 15.05
N PRO A 550 -14.53 -17.43 15.11
CA PRO A 550 -13.94 -16.29 15.87
C PRO A 550 -13.97 -14.91 15.18
N MET A 551 -13.51 -13.84 15.85
CA MET A 551 -13.35 -12.48 15.29
C MET A 551 -11.97 -11.84 15.55
N ALA A 552 -11.57 -10.89 14.70
CA ALA A 552 -10.41 -10.00 14.90
C ALA A 552 -10.62 -8.62 14.25
N ILE A 553 -9.94 -7.59 14.78
CA ILE A 553 -9.93 -6.23 14.20
C ILE A 553 -8.51 -5.90 13.75
N GLY A 554 -8.38 -5.32 12.55
CA GLY A 554 -7.12 -4.76 12.09
C GLY A 554 -7.08 -4.51 10.59
N GLY A 555 -6.13 -3.67 10.16
CA GLY A 555 -5.99 -3.30 8.74
C GLY A 555 -7.18 -2.50 8.22
N GLY A 556 -7.84 -1.72 9.09
CA GLY A 556 -9.02 -0.91 8.75
C GLY A 556 -10.29 -1.73 8.59
N SER A 557 -10.40 -2.91 9.21
CA SER A 557 -11.49 -3.87 8.93
C SER A 557 -11.81 -4.78 10.11
N VAL A 558 -13.04 -5.29 10.09
CA VAL A 558 -13.48 -6.40 10.95
C VAL A 558 -13.32 -7.71 10.19
N TRP A 559 -12.75 -8.72 10.84
CA TRP A 559 -12.57 -10.06 10.30
C TRP A 559 -13.37 -11.04 11.13
N GLU A 560 -14.22 -11.81 10.48
CA GLU A 560 -15.12 -12.78 11.12
C GLU A 560 -14.95 -14.15 10.46
N GLY A 561 -14.78 -15.19 11.27
CA GLY A 561 -14.71 -16.57 10.84
C GLY A 561 -16.09 -17.21 10.80
N ASN A 562 -16.33 -18.07 9.81
CA ASN A 562 -17.54 -18.87 9.71
C ASN A 562 -17.26 -20.25 9.12
N SER A 563 -18.28 -21.09 8.99
CA SER A 563 -18.17 -22.45 8.45
C SER A 563 -17.51 -22.57 7.06
N SER A 564 -17.44 -21.49 6.28
CA SER A 564 -16.89 -21.46 4.92
C SER A 564 -15.54 -20.75 4.81
N GLY A 565 -15.06 -20.12 5.88
CA GLY A 565 -13.80 -19.37 5.91
C GLY A 565 -13.93 -18.04 6.60
N VAL A 566 -13.17 -17.04 6.14
CA VAL A 566 -13.12 -15.71 6.76
C VAL A 566 -13.84 -14.70 5.88
N ILE A 567 -14.61 -13.82 6.50
CA ILE A 567 -15.20 -12.64 5.87
C ILE A 567 -14.55 -11.38 6.41
N ARG A 568 -14.29 -10.42 5.52
CA ARG A 568 -13.78 -9.10 5.86
C ARG A 568 -14.90 -8.10 5.69
N LEU A 569 -15.15 -7.29 6.71
CA LEU A 569 -16.23 -6.31 6.75
C LEU A 569 -15.67 -4.90 6.90
N ASP A 570 -16.35 -3.93 6.29
CA ASP A 570 -16.15 -2.51 6.55
C ASP A 570 -16.65 -2.19 7.97
N PRO A 571 -15.82 -1.56 8.82
CA PRO A 571 -16.17 -1.33 10.23
C PRO A 571 -17.27 -0.27 10.42
N VAL A 572 -17.52 0.57 9.41
CA VAL A 572 -18.50 1.65 9.44
C VAL A 572 -19.83 1.22 8.84
N SER A 573 -19.82 0.70 7.61
CA SER A 573 -21.04 0.29 6.91
C SER A 573 -21.47 -1.15 7.21
N GLY A 574 -20.55 -2.01 7.64
CA GLY A 574 -20.75 -3.46 7.75
C GLY A 574 -20.77 -4.19 6.41
N ASP A 575 -20.40 -3.52 5.31
CA ASP A 575 -20.37 -4.14 3.99
C ASP A 575 -19.30 -5.23 3.92
N VAL A 576 -19.61 -6.32 3.23
CA VAL A 576 -18.64 -7.40 2.99
C VAL A 576 -17.62 -6.95 1.95
N LEU A 577 -16.40 -6.68 2.40
CA LEU A 577 -15.27 -6.27 1.58
C LEU A 577 -14.60 -7.47 0.88
N ALA A 578 -14.56 -8.63 1.54
CA ALA A 578 -13.98 -9.85 0.97
C ALA A 578 -14.55 -11.13 1.63
N ARG A 579 -14.53 -12.24 0.88
CA ARG A 579 -14.79 -13.59 1.38
C ARG A 579 -13.61 -14.47 1.00
N ILE A 580 -12.96 -15.05 2.00
CA ILE A 580 -11.71 -15.80 1.84
C ILE A 580 -11.98 -17.24 2.29
N PRO A 581 -12.12 -18.18 1.35
CA PRO A 581 -12.39 -19.57 1.70
C PRO A 581 -11.18 -20.18 2.40
N THR A 582 -11.43 -20.92 3.47
CA THR A 582 -10.43 -21.76 4.13
C THR A 582 -10.78 -23.23 3.95
N ALA A 583 -9.78 -24.11 3.96
CA ALA A 583 -10.01 -25.54 3.79
C ALA A 583 -10.76 -26.17 4.98
N LEU A 584 -10.59 -25.57 6.17
CA LEU A 584 -11.21 -25.95 7.42
C LEU A 584 -11.82 -24.70 8.08
N PRO A 585 -12.95 -24.81 8.82
CA PRO A 585 -13.53 -23.71 9.56
C PRO A 585 -12.52 -22.99 10.47
N PRO A 586 -12.47 -21.64 10.48
CA PRO A 586 -11.70 -20.88 11.45
C PRO A 586 -12.23 -21.12 12.87
N ILE A 587 -11.31 -21.28 13.82
CA ILE A 587 -11.59 -21.40 15.27
C ILE A 587 -10.85 -20.33 16.10
N GLY A 588 -9.85 -19.66 15.51
CA GLY A 588 -9.19 -18.50 16.10
C GLY A 588 -8.70 -17.52 15.04
N LEU A 589 -8.81 -16.22 15.32
CA LEU A 589 -8.30 -15.15 14.48
C LEU A 589 -7.43 -14.21 15.31
N ALA A 590 -6.27 -13.82 14.78
CA ALA A 590 -5.43 -12.79 15.37
C ALA A 590 -4.87 -11.89 14.27
N PHE A 591 -4.84 -10.59 14.50
CA PHE A 591 -4.33 -9.63 13.53
C PHE A 591 -3.04 -8.98 14.03
N ALA A 592 -1.99 -9.00 13.21
CA ALA A 592 -0.76 -8.26 13.46
C ALA A 592 -0.03 -7.97 12.15
N ASP A 593 0.69 -6.85 12.09
CA ASP A 593 1.56 -6.47 10.95
C ASP A 593 0.91 -6.66 9.58
N SER A 594 -0.26 -6.04 9.40
CA SER A 594 -1.05 -6.10 8.16
C SER A 594 -1.43 -7.51 7.71
N SER A 595 -1.45 -8.47 8.64
CA SER A 595 -1.71 -9.87 8.37
C SER A 595 -2.72 -10.43 9.36
N LEU A 596 -3.65 -11.21 8.82
CA LEU A 596 -4.59 -11.99 9.60
C LEU A 596 -4.08 -13.42 9.72
N TRP A 597 -3.81 -13.84 10.94
CA TRP A 597 -3.51 -15.23 11.28
C TRP A 597 -4.80 -15.99 11.54
N VAL A 598 -4.95 -17.11 10.87
CA VAL A 598 -6.16 -17.93 10.94
C VAL A 598 -5.80 -19.30 11.46
N LEU A 599 -6.31 -19.62 12.66
CA LEU A 599 -6.30 -20.96 13.20
C LEU A 599 -7.57 -21.67 12.73
N THR A 600 -7.41 -22.84 12.12
CA THR A 600 -8.51 -23.63 11.54
C THR A 600 -8.52 -25.05 12.09
N ASP A 601 -9.71 -25.64 12.20
CA ASP A 601 -9.87 -27.00 12.70
C ASP A 601 -11.03 -27.72 12.00
N THR A 602 -11.05 -29.05 12.08
CA THR A 602 -12.00 -29.97 11.41
C THR A 602 -13.47 -29.79 11.75
N GLY A 603 -13.79 -28.89 12.68
CA GLY A 603 -15.14 -28.53 13.05
C GLY A 603 -15.71 -29.47 14.11
N SER A 604 -15.70 -29.00 15.36
CA SER A 604 -16.69 -29.39 16.37
C SER A 604 -17.32 -28.11 16.91
N THR A 605 -18.57 -27.86 16.55
CA THR A 605 -19.42 -26.79 17.12
C THR A 605 -20.09 -27.21 18.43
N SER A 606 -19.54 -28.22 19.14
CA SER A 606 -20.08 -28.70 20.41
C SER A 606 -19.02 -28.58 21.50
N GLU A 607 -19.41 -27.98 22.63
CA GLU A 607 -18.68 -27.87 23.92
C GLU A 607 -18.25 -29.22 24.53
N THR A 608 -18.48 -30.34 23.85
CA THR A 608 -18.05 -31.66 24.30
C THR A 608 -16.75 -32.04 23.58
N ILE A 609 -15.69 -32.12 24.40
CA ILE A 609 -14.37 -32.75 24.16
C ILE A 609 -14.51 -34.04 23.31
N TYR A 610 -13.45 -34.44 22.57
CA TYR A 610 -13.05 -35.81 22.10
C TYR A 610 -12.88 -35.86 20.58
N LEU A 611 -11.79 -36.32 19.95
CA LEU A 611 -10.47 -36.88 20.27
C LEU A 611 -9.55 -36.43 19.11
N PRO A 612 -8.22 -36.38 19.27
CA PRO A 612 -7.29 -36.12 18.18
C PRO A 612 -7.62 -36.95 16.93
N ASP A 613 -7.96 -36.34 15.79
CA ASP A 613 -7.93 -37.04 14.50
C ASP A 613 -6.55 -36.81 13.86
N PRO A 614 -5.61 -37.76 13.95
CA PRO A 614 -4.30 -37.63 13.34
C PRO A 614 -4.35 -37.52 11.80
N LYS A 615 -5.50 -37.80 11.15
CA LYS A 615 -5.66 -37.65 9.71
C LYS A 615 -5.96 -36.22 9.26
N HIS A 616 -6.40 -35.36 10.17
CA HIS A 616 -6.78 -33.99 9.87
C HIS A 616 -6.33 -33.05 11.00
N PRO A 617 -5.01 -32.74 11.08
CA PRO A 617 -4.51 -31.82 12.10
C PRO A 617 -5.07 -30.42 11.89
N SER A 618 -5.30 -29.70 12.99
CA SER A 618 -5.62 -28.28 12.95
C SER A 618 -4.45 -27.51 12.32
N THR A 619 -4.77 -26.43 11.61
CA THR A 619 -3.77 -25.71 10.81
C THR A 619 -3.79 -24.22 11.07
N VAL A 620 -2.61 -23.61 11.02
CA VAL A 620 -2.47 -22.15 10.96
C VAL A 620 -2.09 -21.76 9.55
N LEU A 621 -2.80 -20.77 9.02
CA LEU A 621 -2.46 -20.09 7.79
C LEU A 621 -2.39 -18.59 8.06
N ARG A 622 -1.70 -17.88 7.17
CA ARG A 622 -1.62 -16.42 7.19
C ARG A 622 -2.32 -15.88 5.95
N ILE A 623 -3.09 -14.83 6.15
CA ILE A 623 -3.76 -14.05 5.12
C ILE A 623 -3.16 -12.67 5.14
N ASP A 624 -2.65 -12.23 4.01
CA ASP A 624 -2.25 -10.85 3.82
C ASP A 624 -3.54 -10.00 3.79
N ALA A 625 -3.67 -9.10 4.77
CA ALA A 625 -4.88 -8.30 4.99
C ALA A 625 -5.13 -7.28 3.88
N VAL A 626 -4.15 -7.06 3.02
CA VAL A 626 -4.19 -6.11 1.93
C VAL A 626 -4.72 -6.77 0.67
N THR A 627 -4.19 -7.94 0.32
CA THR A 627 -4.50 -8.72 -0.88
C THR A 627 -5.67 -9.68 -0.68
N ASN A 628 -6.05 -9.95 0.58
CA ASN A 628 -7.03 -10.97 0.97
C ASN A 628 -6.66 -12.38 0.46
N ARG A 629 -5.37 -12.65 0.27
CA ARG A 629 -4.84 -13.94 -0.18
C ARG A 629 -4.08 -14.62 0.94
N VAL A 630 -4.16 -15.95 0.96
CA VAL A 630 -3.31 -16.78 1.80
C VAL A 630 -1.86 -16.63 1.30
N ASP A 631 -1.02 -15.95 2.07
CA ASP A 631 0.39 -15.67 1.75
C ASP A 631 1.34 -16.73 2.33
N ALA A 632 0.90 -17.43 3.38
CA ALA A 632 1.55 -18.61 3.94
C ALA A 632 0.53 -19.75 4.13
N GLY A 633 0.82 -20.89 3.48
CA GLY A 633 -0.07 -22.05 3.46
C GLY A 633 -0.22 -22.74 4.83
N PRO A 634 -1.23 -23.61 4.99
CA PRO A 634 -1.58 -24.20 6.28
C PRO A 634 -0.44 -25.05 6.86
N LEU A 635 0.06 -24.64 8.03
CA LEU A 635 0.99 -25.39 8.86
C LEU A 635 0.22 -26.18 9.90
N ALA A 636 0.45 -27.49 9.96
CA ALA A 636 -0.12 -28.34 11.00
C ALA A 636 0.44 -27.95 12.38
N VAL A 637 -0.44 -27.63 13.33
CA VAL A 637 -0.09 -27.17 14.69
C VAL A 637 -0.52 -28.14 15.80
N GLY A 638 -1.02 -29.31 15.42
CA GLY A 638 -1.43 -30.36 16.35
C GLY A 638 -2.92 -30.64 16.27
N THR A 639 -3.46 -31.25 17.31
CA THR A 639 -4.79 -31.88 17.25
C THR A 639 -5.85 -31.21 18.09
N LYS A 640 -5.48 -30.21 18.92
CA LYS A 640 -6.37 -29.38 19.76
C LYS A 640 -5.83 -27.97 20.08
N PRO A 641 -5.38 -27.17 19.09
CA PRO A 641 -5.15 -25.75 19.33
C PRO A 641 -6.48 -25.06 19.62
N ALA A 642 -6.48 -24.14 20.59
CA ALA A 642 -7.70 -23.43 20.98
C ALA A 642 -7.55 -21.91 21.03
N TRP A 643 -6.31 -21.40 21.13
CA TRP A 643 -6.08 -19.96 21.21
C TRP A 643 -4.94 -19.52 20.30
N ILE A 644 -5.11 -18.33 19.72
CA ILE A 644 -4.12 -17.69 18.88
C ILE A 644 -3.99 -16.21 19.26
N ALA A 645 -2.75 -15.72 19.33
CA ALA A 645 -2.44 -14.30 19.40
C ALA A 645 -1.32 -13.97 18.40
N ALA A 646 -1.22 -12.71 18.01
CA ALA A 646 -0.22 -12.26 17.03
C ALA A 646 0.36 -10.91 17.44
N SER A 647 1.65 -10.73 17.19
CA SER A 647 2.40 -9.50 17.47
C SER A 647 3.59 -9.42 16.54
N GLY A 648 3.78 -8.24 15.91
CA GLY A 648 4.71 -8.11 14.80
C GLY A 648 4.41 -9.13 13.70
N ALA A 649 5.46 -9.81 13.21
CA ALA A 649 5.35 -10.80 12.14
C ALA A 649 5.12 -12.24 12.64
N ASP A 650 4.92 -12.44 13.94
CA ASP A 650 4.84 -13.76 14.58
C ASP A 650 3.43 -14.02 15.13
N ALA A 651 3.07 -15.29 15.25
CA ALA A 651 1.86 -15.74 15.95
C ALA A 651 2.19 -16.80 16.99
N TRP A 652 1.36 -16.89 18.03
CA TRP A 652 1.48 -17.88 19.09
C TRP A 652 0.19 -18.69 19.18
N VAL A 653 0.33 -20.01 19.16
CA VAL A 653 -0.78 -20.95 19.29
C VAL A 653 -0.62 -21.75 20.56
N ALA A 654 -1.65 -21.70 21.42
CA ALA A 654 -1.71 -22.53 22.61
C ALA A 654 -2.59 -23.77 22.36
N ASN A 655 -2.04 -24.95 22.66
CA ASN A 655 -2.76 -26.22 22.54
C ASN A 655 -3.42 -26.58 23.87
N PHE A 656 -4.71 -26.89 23.84
CA PHE A 656 -5.44 -27.31 25.02
C PHE A 656 -4.93 -28.66 25.53
N ASN A 657 -4.58 -28.72 26.82
CA ASN A 657 -4.05 -29.90 27.52
C ASN A 657 -2.71 -30.48 27.01
N GLU A 658 -2.13 -29.90 25.97
CA GLU A 658 -0.73 -30.17 25.62
C GLU A 658 0.12 -29.08 26.31
N THR A 659 1.17 -29.48 27.02
CA THR A 659 2.13 -28.55 27.67
C THR A 659 3.01 -27.85 26.61
N ARG A 660 2.35 -27.21 25.63
CA ARG A 660 2.94 -26.74 24.38
C ARG A 660 2.36 -25.40 23.98
N LEU A 661 3.25 -24.43 23.86
CA LEU A 661 3.03 -23.18 23.14
C LEU A 661 3.82 -23.27 21.84
N LEU A 662 3.20 -22.96 20.71
CA LEU A 662 3.86 -22.94 19.41
C LEU A 662 4.04 -21.48 18.99
N LYS A 663 5.29 -21.07 18.80
CA LYS A 663 5.63 -19.84 18.08
C LYS A 663 5.65 -20.14 16.59
N ILE A 664 4.83 -19.43 15.82
CA ILE A 664 4.71 -19.55 14.37
C ILE A 664 5.37 -18.33 13.73
N GLU A 665 6.39 -18.59 12.93
CA GLU A 665 7.22 -17.57 12.29
C GLU A 665 7.24 -17.78 10.78
N GLN A 666 7.37 -16.71 10.00
CA GLN A 666 7.72 -16.82 8.59
C GLN A 666 9.16 -17.31 8.46
N SER A 667 9.38 -18.47 7.84
CA SER A 667 10.73 -18.87 7.47
C SER A 667 11.17 -18.06 6.25
N GLY A 668 12.28 -17.30 6.38
CA GLY A 668 12.96 -16.75 5.21
C GLY A 668 13.31 -17.88 4.24
N ALA A 669 13.16 -17.64 2.93
CA ALA A 669 13.52 -18.59 1.90
C ALA A 669 14.96 -19.11 2.14
N GLN A 670 15.11 -20.43 2.34
CA GLN A 670 16.41 -21.09 2.25
C GLN A 670 16.77 -21.38 0.81
#